data_AF-A0A259JWE1-F1
#
_entry.id   AF-A0A259JWE1-F1
#
_cell.length_a   1.000
_cell.length_b   1.000
_cell.length_c   1.000
_cell.angle_alpha   90.00
_cell.angle_beta   90.00
_cell.angle_gamma   90.00
#
_symmetry.space_group_name_H-M   'P 1'
#
loop_
_entity.id
_entity.type
_entity.pdbx_description
1 polymer ?
#
loop_
_entity_poly.entity_id
_entity_poly.type
_entity_poly.pdbx_seq_one_letter_code
_entity_poly.pdbx_strand_id
1 'polypeptide(L)'
;DGAAQIDIALATGLNASGYGGDGDMGGLGTGGIASAAARNGGTLNLGDFISISADGESGDSLLNDGAIGTGGSASLNVNGGTIAVAGYVALFAEGEGGNANSATGGAGIGGRARMSTFGGSISVGDFFATTAEGIGGDGVSGGDGTGGIAGAFAGVGAITIGSSVSATASGTGGSAVFGHGGTGGAGIGGNAFVQAQGTLIEDGSIDVAGSAGLVADGIGGSGGSAAESLGIAAGRGGDGRGGVLSTPNVADPAFGSGAFVLAWGDRGSLSFGGDVLATGSGSGGQGGAGDGPLAGGEGGTGFGGTAQVGLFVGGGDGSVSAGSVEFTNVTAQATGSGGAGGADLVLDIRTGIGGDGIGGNAFLTSRLGTVTAGTVTLQGGAEGGLGATGGDGTGGQAGFLTGNNGTANVSQLEADASGSGGTGFDGAGGAGTGGDAYIGFQGGTTNITGNALITANGFGGLSTYANGGNGVGGTADIANFTAETGSATIGGDAIVIANGFGGGALTADFTGGNGIGGEAFLLTQVGATLQLGSAQVVASGQGGSGTSADGGNGTGGLAYIEARDSGSSVVIQNSPQTGNNIFTQSALLGANGIGGNSNGGDGIGGTGTGGAIDILATSGGSVTLPAIGGPSGFVRLLGRGQGGASSVEGGAGGTALGGIGTIDVDGGTLVGGPLLFSMFAQGGSSASPTANISGGAGSGGERYIVVQNGGTLTASFPGGIVGGAGGNGSGTGSGGDGSGGIASLEVIGGTANLVGRSIIAAQNGGGQGVNGGDAIGGLANLVVDGGGVINIVADANGLAELLVGSSGLGGAATTGVGGDARPQRWLAAPAPT
;
A
#
# COMPACT_ATOMS: atom_id res chain seq x y z
N ASP A 1 -35.25 -4.85 37.68
CA ASP A 1 -35.41 -3.41 37.95
C ASP A 1 -35.46 -3.17 39.45
N GLY A 2 -34.50 -2.40 39.97
CA GLY A 2 -34.19 -2.29 41.40
C GLY A 2 -32.95 -3.09 41.79
N ALA A 3 -32.44 -2.91 43.01
CA ALA A 3 -31.28 -3.61 43.60
C ALA A 3 -31.55 -5.11 43.83
N ALA A 4 -31.90 -5.82 42.75
CA ALA A 4 -32.10 -7.24 42.70
C ALA A 4 -30.80 -7.90 42.24
N GLN A 5 -30.38 -8.93 42.97
CA GLN A 5 -29.25 -9.79 42.63
C GLN A 5 -29.79 -11.12 42.13
N ILE A 6 -29.32 -11.55 40.95
CA ILE A 6 -29.59 -12.87 40.41
C ILE A 6 -28.24 -13.57 40.27
N ASP A 7 -28.09 -14.70 40.94
CA ASP A 7 -26.89 -15.54 40.88
C ASP A 7 -27.22 -16.86 40.17
N ILE A 8 -26.56 -17.13 39.05
CA ILE A 8 -26.67 -18.39 38.31
C ILE A 8 -25.29 -19.05 38.31
N ALA A 9 -25.10 -20.09 39.13
CA ALA A 9 -23.79 -20.69 39.38
C ALA A 9 -23.31 -21.69 38.31
N LEU A 10 -24.14 -22.02 37.30
CA LEU A 10 -23.85 -23.02 36.27
C LEU A 10 -23.90 -22.40 34.87
N ALA A 11 -23.48 -23.16 33.86
CA ALA A 11 -23.57 -22.76 32.46
C ALA A 11 -24.99 -22.27 32.10
N THR A 12 -25.08 -21.07 31.54
CA THR A 12 -26.36 -20.43 31.19
C THR A 12 -26.50 -20.36 29.67
N GLY A 13 -27.55 -20.99 29.14
CA GLY A 13 -27.89 -20.96 27.71
C GLY A 13 -29.19 -20.20 27.48
N LEU A 14 -29.17 -19.18 26.62
CA LEU A 14 -30.36 -18.52 26.09
C LEU A 14 -30.43 -18.80 24.59
N ASN A 15 -31.45 -19.51 24.11
CA ASN A 15 -31.56 -19.90 22.71
C ASN A 15 -32.89 -19.37 22.14
N ALA A 16 -32.80 -18.62 21.05
CA ALA A 16 -33.91 -18.15 20.24
C ALA A 16 -33.69 -18.46 18.75
N SER A 17 -32.95 -19.52 18.43
CA SER A 17 -32.62 -19.91 17.06
C SER A 17 -33.84 -20.41 16.31
N GLY A 18 -33.90 -20.08 15.02
CA GLY A 18 -34.97 -20.50 14.11
C GLY A 18 -34.42 -21.47 13.07
N TYR A 19 -35.08 -22.62 12.93
CA TYR A 19 -34.70 -23.67 12.00
C TYR A 19 -35.78 -23.84 10.92
N GLY A 20 -35.38 -23.71 9.67
CA GLY A 20 -36.16 -24.10 8.51
C GLY A 20 -36.24 -25.62 8.36
N GLY A 21 -37.33 -26.13 7.79
CA GLY A 21 -37.44 -27.56 7.45
C GLY A 21 -37.06 -27.80 6.00
N ASP A 22 -36.42 -28.93 5.71
CA ASP A 22 -36.09 -29.32 4.33
C ASP A 22 -37.34 -29.73 3.53
N GLY A 23 -37.30 -29.50 2.22
CA GLY A 23 -38.38 -29.96 1.34
C GLY A 23 -38.26 -29.51 -0.11
N ASP A 24 -39.37 -29.62 -0.85
CA ASP A 24 -39.43 -29.14 -2.24
C ASP A 24 -39.20 -27.63 -2.32
N MET A 25 -39.64 -26.89 -1.30
CA MET A 25 -39.24 -25.52 -0.99
C MET A 25 -38.64 -25.56 0.42
N GLY A 26 -37.39 -25.15 0.58
CA GLY A 26 -36.77 -25.07 1.89
C GLY A 26 -37.55 -24.11 2.81
N GLY A 27 -37.60 -24.42 4.11
CA GLY A 27 -38.18 -23.53 5.11
C GLY A 27 -37.24 -22.39 5.47
N LEU A 28 -37.77 -21.18 5.69
CA LEU A 28 -36.98 -20.05 6.17
C LEU A 28 -36.48 -20.28 7.60
N GLY A 29 -35.22 -19.96 7.86
CA GLY A 29 -34.63 -19.92 9.19
C GLY A 29 -34.51 -18.48 9.65
N THR A 30 -35.21 -18.08 10.71
CA THR A 30 -35.09 -16.71 11.25
C THR A 30 -34.87 -16.75 12.76
N GLY A 31 -33.69 -16.30 13.18
CA GLY A 31 -33.36 -16.15 14.58
C GLY A 31 -34.21 -15.09 15.28
N GLY A 32 -34.56 -15.35 16.54
CA GLY A 32 -35.32 -14.45 17.41
C GLY A 32 -34.44 -13.46 18.18
N ILE A 33 -34.86 -13.10 19.39
CA ILE A 33 -34.09 -12.23 20.27
C ILE A 33 -33.77 -12.99 21.55
N ALA A 34 -32.48 -13.21 21.81
CA ALA A 34 -31.97 -13.76 23.05
C ALA A 34 -31.11 -12.68 23.75
N SER A 35 -31.43 -12.34 25.00
CA SER A 35 -30.67 -11.31 25.72
C SER A 35 -30.64 -11.52 27.22
N ALA A 36 -29.51 -11.14 27.82
CA ALA A 36 -29.35 -10.98 29.26
C ALA A 36 -29.03 -9.52 29.57
N ALA A 37 -29.69 -8.94 30.58
CA ALA A 37 -29.50 -7.54 30.90
C ALA A 37 -29.58 -7.23 32.40
N ALA A 38 -28.75 -6.29 32.84
CA ALA A 38 -28.81 -5.69 34.18
C ALA A 38 -29.12 -4.20 34.07
N ARG A 39 -30.13 -3.74 34.80
CA ARG A 39 -30.64 -2.35 34.73
C ARG A 39 -30.81 -1.75 36.11
N ASN A 40 -30.66 -0.43 36.23
CA ASN A 40 -31.04 0.35 37.41
C ASN A 40 -30.40 -0.17 38.73
N GLY A 41 -29.09 -0.43 38.72
CA GLY A 41 -28.36 -0.95 39.88
C GLY A 41 -28.52 -2.45 40.16
N GLY A 42 -29.23 -3.19 39.30
CA GLY A 42 -29.32 -4.65 39.42
C GLY A 42 -27.98 -5.35 39.13
N THR A 43 -27.78 -6.51 39.75
CA THR A 43 -26.58 -7.34 39.58
C THR A 43 -26.96 -8.71 39.04
N LEU A 44 -26.27 -9.15 37.99
CA LEU A 44 -26.40 -10.48 37.43
C LEU A 44 -25.03 -11.18 37.48
N ASN A 45 -24.89 -12.16 38.37
CA ASN A 45 -23.69 -12.98 38.46
C ASN A 45 -23.95 -14.31 37.76
N LEU A 46 -23.11 -14.64 36.80
CA LEU A 46 -23.23 -15.80 35.93
C LEU A 46 -21.96 -16.65 36.08
N GLY A 47 -22.14 -17.97 36.04
CA GLY A 47 -21.09 -18.95 36.29
C GLY A 47 -20.03 -19.00 35.18
N ASP A 48 -19.45 -20.19 34.99
CA ASP A 48 -18.23 -20.37 34.19
C ASP A 48 -18.45 -20.20 32.66
N PHE A 49 -19.68 -20.28 32.16
CA PHE A 49 -19.96 -20.21 30.72
C PHE A 49 -21.36 -19.62 30.44
N ILE A 50 -21.43 -18.69 29.48
CA ILE A 50 -22.68 -18.19 28.91
C ILE A 50 -22.67 -18.38 27.41
N SER A 51 -23.76 -18.95 26.88
CA SER A 51 -24.06 -18.93 25.44
C SER A 51 -25.42 -18.28 25.22
N ILE A 52 -25.46 -17.26 24.35
CA ILE A 52 -26.68 -16.62 23.89
C ILE A 52 -26.74 -16.80 22.38
N SER A 53 -27.73 -17.53 21.87
CA SER A 53 -27.83 -17.92 20.48
C SER A 53 -29.18 -17.45 19.91
N ALA A 54 -29.12 -16.87 18.71
CA ALA A 54 -30.24 -16.38 17.95
C ALA A 54 -29.98 -16.66 16.46
N ASP A 55 -29.56 -17.87 16.14
CA ASP A 55 -29.15 -18.25 14.78
C ASP A 55 -30.36 -18.48 13.87
N GLY A 56 -30.22 -18.22 12.58
CA GLY A 56 -31.21 -18.51 11.57
C GLY A 56 -30.68 -19.49 10.55
N GLU A 57 -30.99 -20.78 10.74
CA GLU A 57 -30.59 -21.86 9.84
C GLU A 57 -31.78 -22.23 8.98
N SER A 58 -31.64 -22.12 7.66
CA SER A 58 -32.73 -22.40 6.74
C SER A 58 -32.63 -23.81 6.14
N GLY A 59 -33.75 -24.33 5.65
CA GLY A 59 -33.83 -25.71 5.14
C GLY A 59 -33.40 -25.82 3.69
N ASP A 60 -32.90 -27.00 3.33
CA ASP A 60 -32.50 -27.32 1.96
C ASP A 60 -33.71 -27.41 1.02
N SER A 61 -33.52 -27.02 -0.24
CA SER A 61 -34.50 -27.20 -1.32
C SER A 61 -34.08 -28.27 -2.33
N LEU A 62 -35.04 -29.13 -2.68
CA LEU A 62 -34.85 -30.16 -3.70
C LEU A 62 -35.16 -29.69 -5.14
N LEU A 63 -36.03 -28.69 -5.29
CA LEU A 63 -36.60 -28.32 -6.60
C LEU A 63 -36.58 -26.81 -6.89
N ASN A 64 -36.37 -25.97 -5.89
CA ASN A 64 -36.39 -24.50 -6.00
C ASN A 64 -35.11 -23.92 -5.39
N ASP A 65 -35.04 -22.58 -5.36
CA ASP A 65 -33.96 -21.90 -4.65
C ASP A 65 -33.94 -22.32 -3.18
N GLY A 66 -32.74 -22.33 -2.61
CA GLY A 66 -32.52 -22.57 -1.20
C GLY A 66 -33.21 -21.50 -0.36
N ALA A 67 -33.64 -21.88 0.84
CA ALA A 67 -34.29 -20.93 1.73
C ALA A 67 -33.30 -19.92 2.31
N ILE A 68 -33.80 -18.75 2.73
CA ILE A 68 -32.98 -17.72 3.35
C ILE A 68 -32.84 -18.01 4.85
N GLY A 69 -31.60 -18.00 5.33
CA GLY A 69 -31.25 -18.01 6.75
C GLY A 69 -30.94 -16.59 7.23
N THR A 70 -31.58 -16.13 8.29
CA THR A 70 -31.37 -14.79 8.87
C THR A 70 -31.14 -14.88 10.37
N GLY A 71 -29.95 -14.49 10.81
CA GLY A 71 -29.62 -14.35 12.21
C GLY A 71 -30.47 -13.29 12.91
N GLY A 72 -30.78 -13.55 14.17
CA GLY A 72 -31.56 -12.69 15.05
C GLY A 72 -30.69 -11.74 15.86
N SER A 73 -30.99 -11.58 17.16
CA SER A 73 -30.16 -10.77 18.06
C SER A 73 -29.80 -11.52 19.35
N ALA A 74 -28.50 -11.70 19.57
CA ALA A 74 -27.90 -12.19 20.80
C ALA A 74 -27.18 -11.05 21.51
N SER A 75 -27.56 -10.72 22.76
CA SER A 75 -26.93 -9.59 23.44
C SER A 75 -26.79 -9.68 24.96
N LEU A 76 -25.72 -9.06 25.46
CA LEU A 76 -25.46 -8.84 26.88
C LEU A 76 -25.44 -7.33 27.14
N ASN A 77 -26.40 -6.80 27.92
CA ASN A 77 -26.58 -5.35 28.04
C ASN A 77 -26.64 -4.85 29.48
N VAL A 78 -25.95 -3.75 29.75
CA VAL A 78 -26.02 -3.05 31.04
C VAL A 78 -26.50 -1.61 30.87
N ASN A 79 -27.40 -1.19 31.75
CA ASN A 79 -27.82 0.20 31.88
C ASN A 79 -27.88 0.58 33.37
N GLY A 80 -26.74 1.05 33.89
CA GLY A 80 -26.56 1.44 35.29
C GLY A 80 -26.50 0.30 36.30
N GLY A 81 -26.30 -0.95 35.86
CA GLY A 81 -26.19 -2.15 36.71
C GLY A 81 -24.82 -2.84 36.61
N THR A 82 -24.74 -4.11 37.01
CA THR A 82 -23.51 -4.92 36.85
C THR A 82 -23.82 -6.31 36.32
N ILE A 83 -23.05 -6.77 35.32
CA ILE A 83 -23.00 -8.19 34.93
C ILE A 83 -21.59 -8.71 35.21
N ALA A 84 -21.49 -9.82 35.93
CA ALA A 84 -20.22 -10.52 36.14
C ALA A 84 -20.34 -11.96 35.67
N VAL A 85 -19.42 -12.38 34.80
CA VAL A 85 -19.34 -13.73 34.26
C VAL A 85 -18.01 -14.31 34.72
N ALA A 86 -18.03 -15.42 35.46
CA ALA A 86 -16.81 -15.99 36.02
C ALA A 86 -15.85 -16.54 34.96
N GLY A 87 -16.38 -17.01 33.82
CA GLY A 87 -15.58 -17.57 32.72
C GLY A 87 -15.93 -16.98 31.36
N TYR A 88 -16.31 -17.84 30.42
CA TYR A 88 -16.42 -17.56 28.99
C TYR A 88 -17.80 -17.03 28.58
N VAL A 89 -17.85 -16.11 27.60
CA VAL A 89 -19.08 -15.60 26.99
C VAL A 89 -19.05 -15.83 25.48
N ALA A 90 -20.10 -16.46 24.93
CA ALA A 90 -20.37 -16.46 23.49
C ALA A 90 -21.76 -15.93 23.14
N LEU A 91 -21.81 -15.10 22.11
CA LEU A 91 -23.03 -14.59 21.49
C LEU A 91 -23.06 -15.01 20.01
N PHE A 92 -24.11 -15.69 19.58
CA PHE A 92 -24.28 -16.20 18.22
C PHE A 92 -25.54 -15.62 17.58
N ALA A 93 -25.40 -15.08 16.38
CA ALA A 93 -26.50 -14.62 15.55
C ALA A 93 -26.18 -14.90 14.08
N GLU A 94 -25.83 -16.13 13.76
CA GLU A 94 -25.45 -16.56 12.41
C GLU A 94 -26.67 -16.70 11.50
N GLY A 95 -26.50 -16.52 10.20
CA GLY A 95 -27.52 -16.78 9.18
C GLY A 95 -26.99 -17.73 8.11
N GLU A 96 -27.60 -18.91 7.99
CA GLU A 96 -27.19 -19.96 7.06
C GLU A 96 -28.27 -20.23 6.02
N GLY A 97 -27.95 -19.95 4.76
CA GLY A 97 -28.81 -20.21 3.61
C GLY A 97 -28.85 -21.70 3.27
N GLY A 98 -30.03 -22.21 2.91
CA GLY A 98 -30.23 -23.62 2.59
C GLY A 98 -29.65 -23.97 1.23
N ASN A 99 -29.22 -25.21 1.04
CA ASN A 99 -28.71 -25.66 -0.24
C ASN A 99 -29.83 -25.87 -1.27
N ALA A 100 -29.49 -25.87 -2.57
CA ALA A 100 -30.43 -26.08 -3.66
C ALA A 100 -29.88 -27.02 -4.73
N ASN A 101 -30.40 -28.24 -4.80
CA ASN A 101 -29.89 -29.26 -5.73
C ASN A 101 -30.12 -28.94 -7.22
N SER A 102 -31.09 -28.07 -7.54
CA SER A 102 -31.48 -27.77 -8.93
C SER A 102 -31.70 -26.28 -9.21
N ALA A 103 -31.31 -25.40 -8.30
CA ALA A 103 -31.52 -23.96 -8.40
C ALA A 103 -30.43 -23.18 -7.64
N THR A 104 -30.66 -21.91 -7.30
CA THR A 104 -29.68 -21.09 -6.57
C THR A 104 -29.70 -21.45 -5.09
N GLY A 105 -28.55 -21.58 -4.46
CA GLY A 105 -28.47 -21.72 -3.01
C GLY A 105 -29.10 -20.53 -2.28
N GLY A 106 -29.54 -20.76 -1.07
CA GLY A 106 -30.20 -19.76 -0.24
C GLY A 106 -29.24 -18.70 0.27
N ALA A 107 -29.73 -17.49 0.52
CA ALA A 107 -28.90 -16.45 1.11
C ALA A 107 -28.74 -16.64 2.63
N GLY A 108 -27.54 -16.39 3.15
CA GLY A 108 -27.26 -16.33 4.58
C GLY A 108 -26.99 -14.91 5.04
N ILE A 109 -27.79 -14.41 5.98
CA ILE A 109 -27.69 -13.03 6.50
C ILE A 109 -27.43 -13.08 8.00
N GLY A 110 -26.23 -12.65 8.43
CA GLY A 110 -25.87 -12.54 9.83
C GLY A 110 -26.72 -11.50 10.58
N GLY A 111 -26.98 -11.77 11.85
CA GLY A 111 -27.77 -10.96 12.77
C GLY A 111 -26.93 -10.01 13.63
N ARG A 112 -27.26 -9.88 14.91
CA ARG A 112 -26.61 -8.95 15.85
C ARG A 112 -26.16 -9.68 17.12
N ALA A 113 -24.85 -9.91 17.25
CA ALA A 113 -24.21 -10.50 18.42
C ALA A 113 -23.35 -9.44 19.15
N ARG A 114 -23.83 -8.86 20.26
CA ARG A 114 -23.06 -7.79 20.93
C ARG A 114 -23.17 -7.71 22.45
N MET A 115 -22.10 -7.25 23.07
CA MET A 115 -22.05 -6.83 24.46
C MET A 115 -22.08 -5.30 24.55
N SER A 116 -22.91 -4.70 25.40
CA SER A 116 -22.95 -3.24 25.54
C SER A 116 -23.23 -2.73 26.95
N THR A 117 -22.66 -1.56 27.29
CA THR A 117 -22.95 -0.85 28.54
C THR A 117 -23.24 0.64 28.30
N PHE A 118 -24.25 1.16 28.98
CA PHE A 118 -24.66 2.57 29.00
C PHE A 118 -24.73 3.05 30.46
N GLY A 119 -23.59 2.92 31.15
CA GLY A 119 -23.40 3.10 32.60
C GLY A 119 -23.37 1.77 33.34
N GLY A 120 -22.60 1.68 34.43
CA GLY A 120 -22.37 0.41 35.15
C GLY A 120 -21.20 -0.39 34.59
N SER A 121 -21.15 -1.70 34.85
CA SER A 121 -20.03 -2.55 34.42
C SER A 121 -20.41 -3.94 33.92
N ILE A 122 -19.63 -4.45 32.96
CA ILE A 122 -19.62 -5.87 32.57
C ILE A 122 -18.22 -6.42 32.82
N SER A 123 -18.11 -7.57 33.46
CA SER A 123 -16.84 -8.29 33.63
C SER A 123 -16.96 -9.72 33.12
N VAL A 124 -16.00 -10.14 32.30
CA VAL A 124 -15.84 -11.49 31.77
C VAL A 124 -14.52 -12.03 32.30
N GLY A 125 -14.56 -13.11 33.08
CA GLY A 125 -13.37 -13.64 33.74
C GLY A 125 -12.37 -14.31 32.79
N ASP A 126 -12.83 -14.76 31.62
CA ASP A 126 -11.99 -15.41 30.60
C ASP A 126 -12.23 -14.79 29.20
N PHE A 127 -12.57 -15.59 28.18
CA PHE A 127 -12.67 -15.18 26.78
C PHE A 127 -14.07 -14.69 26.39
N PHE A 128 -14.13 -13.72 25.48
CA PHE A 128 -15.37 -13.17 24.92
C PHE A 128 -15.42 -13.40 23.40
N ALA A 129 -16.45 -14.10 22.94
CA ALA A 129 -16.71 -14.43 21.55
C ALA A 129 -18.05 -13.85 21.08
N THR A 130 -18.07 -13.26 19.88
CA THR A 130 -19.30 -12.90 19.19
C THR A 130 -19.22 -13.29 17.72
N THR A 131 -20.24 -13.98 17.24
CA THR A 131 -20.32 -14.41 15.84
C THR A 131 -21.66 -13.98 15.25
N ALA A 132 -21.61 -13.33 14.08
CA ALA A 132 -22.75 -12.92 13.29
C ALA A 132 -22.42 -13.14 11.80
N GLU A 133 -22.02 -14.35 11.44
CA GLU A 133 -21.67 -14.69 10.06
C GLU A 133 -22.91 -14.84 9.17
N GLY A 134 -22.75 -14.57 7.88
CA GLY A 134 -23.73 -14.93 6.85
C GLY A 134 -23.11 -15.93 5.88
N ILE A 135 -23.67 -17.13 5.81
CA ILE A 135 -23.19 -18.23 4.97
C ILE A 135 -24.24 -18.53 3.91
N GLY A 136 -23.92 -18.28 2.65
CA GLY A 136 -24.77 -18.65 1.53
C GLY A 136 -24.76 -20.16 1.29
N GLY A 137 -25.92 -20.72 0.95
CA GLY A 137 -26.07 -22.13 0.62
C GLY A 137 -25.48 -22.47 -0.75
N ASP A 138 -25.11 -23.73 -0.93
CA ASP A 138 -24.63 -24.26 -2.20
C ASP A 138 -25.79 -24.48 -3.18
N GLY A 139 -25.54 -24.36 -4.49
CA GLY A 139 -26.57 -24.54 -5.51
C GLY A 139 -26.04 -24.95 -6.89
N VAL A 140 -26.92 -24.92 -7.89
CA VAL A 140 -26.51 -24.77 -9.31
C VAL A 140 -25.83 -23.42 -9.49
N SER A 141 -26.29 -22.40 -8.77
CA SER A 141 -25.53 -21.18 -8.50
C SER A 141 -25.48 -21.02 -6.98
N GLY A 142 -24.36 -20.53 -6.45
CA GLY A 142 -24.21 -20.32 -5.02
C GLY A 142 -25.10 -19.20 -4.50
N GLY A 143 -25.58 -19.33 -3.27
CA GLY A 143 -26.29 -18.28 -2.54
C GLY A 143 -25.33 -17.25 -1.94
N ASP A 144 -25.80 -16.03 -1.73
CA ASP A 144 -24.96 -14.96 -1.16
C ASP A 144 -24.87 -15.07 0.36
N GLY A 145 -23.68 -14.78 0.92
CA GLY A 145 -23.45 -14.66 2.36
C GLY A 145 -23.15 -13.22 2.76
N THR A 146 -23.90 -12.67 3.71
CA THR A 146 -23.70 -11.30 4.23
C THR A 146 -23.53 -11.31 5.75
N GLY A 147 -22.39 -10.84 6.23
CA GLY A 147 -22.09 -10.70 7.65
C GLY A 147 -22.95 -9.66 8.36
N GLY A 148 -23.27 -9.94 9.62
CA GLY A 148 -24.07 -9.11 10.51
C GLY A 148 -23.23 -8.13 11.34
N ILE A 149 -23.53 -8.04 12.65
CA ILE A 149 -22.86 -7.14 13.60
C ILE A 149 -22.36 -7.96 14.79
N ALA A 150 -21.05 -7.93 15.04
CA ALA A 150 -20.38 -8.64 16.12
C ALA A 150 -19.49 -7.68 16.94
N GLY A 151 -19.56 -7.67 18.27
CA GLY A 151 -18.61 -6.85 19.04
C GLY A 151 -18.97 -6.45 20.47
N ALA A 152 -18.16 -5.53 21.01
CA ALA A 152 -18.32 -4.92 22.33
C ALA A 152 -18.39 -3.38 22.26
N PHE A 153 -19.33 -2.80 23.00
CA PHE A 153 -19.58 -1.36 23.05
C PHE A 153 -19.65 -0.84 24.49
N ALA A 154 -18.71 0.01 24.91
CA ALA A 154 -18.81 0.76 26.16
C ALA A 154 -19.24 2.20 25.85
N GLY A 155 -20.54 2.49 25.91
CA GLY A 155 -21.10 3.82 25.68
C GLY A 155 -20.83 4.82 26.81
N VAL A 156 -20.99 4.34 28.05
CA VAL A 156 -20.55 4.93 29.33
C VAL A 156 -20.35 3.72 30.25
N GLY A 157 -19.41 3.77 31.20
CA GLY A 157 -19.13 2.66 32.12
C GLY A 157 -17.97 1.79 31.65
N ALA A 158 -17.89 0.57 32.17
CA ALA A 158 -16.71 -0.29 31.99
C ALA A 158 -17.05 -1.69 31.48
N ILE A 159 -16.22 -2.21 30.58
CA ILE A 159 -16.19 -3.62 30.19
C ILE A 159 -14.77 -4.13 30.48
N THR A 160 -14.66 -5.23 31.23
CA THR A 160 -13.36 -5.88 31.50
C THR A 160 -13.40 -7.33 31.03
N ILE A 161 -12.35 -7.77 30.35
CA ILE A 161 -12.23 -9.12 29.78
C ILE A 161 -10.89 -9.70 30.23
N GLY A 162 -10.95 -10.78 31.02
CA GLY A 162 -9.80 -11.37 31.69
C GLY A 162 -8.84 -12.15 30.77
N SER A 163 -9.25 -12.41 29.53
CA SER A 163 -8.46 -13.07 28.49
C SER A 163 -8.58 -12.31 27.17
N SER A 164 -8.96 -12.96 26.07
CA SER A 164 -9.00 -12.38 24.71
C SER A 164 -10.41 -12.15 24.18
N VAL A 165 -10.52 -11.35 23.11
CA VAL A 165 -11.76 -11.05 22.37
C VAL A 165 -11.70 -11.61 20.97
N SER A 166 -12.80 -12.20 20.50
CA SER A 166 -13.04 -12.53 19.09
C SER A 166 -14.40 -12.00 18.65
N ALA A 167 -14.42 -11.15 17.61
CA ALA A 167 -15.63 -10.66 16.99
C ALA A 167 -15.63 -10.96 15.49
N THR A 168 -16.56 -11.80 15.05
CA THR A 168 -16.62 -12.29 13.67
C THR A 168 -17.96 -11.95 13.04
N ALA A 169 -17.92 -11.23 11.92
CA ALA A 169 -19.07 -10.84 11.11
C ALA A 169 -18.75 -11.04 9.62
N SER A 170 -18.23 -12.21 9.26
CA SER A 170 -17.85 -12.53 7.88
C SER A 170 -19.07 -12.83 7.00
N GLY A 171 -18.93 -12.61 5.69
CA GLY A 171 -19.87 -13.09 4.69
C GLY A 171 -19.20 -14.09 3.74
N THR A 172 -19.74 -15.29 3.64
CA THR A 172 -19.22 -16.36 2.77
C THR A 172 -20.27 -16.76 1.76
N GLY A 173 -19.98 -16.58 0.48
CA GLY A 173 -20.86 -17.02 -0.60
C GLY A 173 -20.80 -18.54 -0.79
N GLY A 174 -21.95 -19.14 -1.10
CA GLY A 174 -22.07 -20.56 -1.42
C GLY A 174 -21.46 -20.89 -2.78
N SER A 175 -21.18 -22.16 -3.02
CA SER A 175 -20.56 -22.65 -4.25
C SER A 175 -21.60 -23.21 -5.22
N ALA A 176 -21.29 -23.10 -6.51
CA ALA A 176 -22.04 -23.73 -7.60
C ALA A 176 -21.58 -25.18 -7.79
N VAL A 177 -22.02 -26.10 -6.93
CA VAL A 177 -21.56 -27.52 -6.92
C VAL A 177 -22.57 -28.50 -7.50
N PHE A 178 -23.83 -28.11 -7.63
CA PHE A 178 -24.88 -29.00 -8.13
C PHE A 178 -25.07 -28.79 -9.64
N GLY A 179 -24.62 -29.76 -10.44
CA GLY A 179 -24.75 -29.70 -11.90
C GLY A 179 -23.55 -29.05 -12.60
N HIS A 180 -23.83 -28.31 -13.68
CA HIS A 180 -22.81 -27.69 -14.54
C HIS A 180 -23.13 -26.20 -14.74
N GLY A 181 -22.09 -25.39 -14.89
CA GLY A 181 -22.18 -23.94 -14.99
C GLY A 181 -22.59 -23.27 -13.68
N GLY A 182 -23.13 -22.05 -13.78
CA GLY A 182 -23.64 -21.28 -12.63
C GLY A 182 -22.57 -20.62 -11.77
N THR A 183 -22.88 -19.43 -11.26
CA THR A 183 -21.89 -18.59 -10.57
C THR A 183 -21.77 -18.96 -9.10
N GLY A 184 -20.58 -18.80 -8.53
CA GLY A 184 -20.44 -18.79 -7.07
C GLY A 184 -21.18 -17.59 -6.47
N GLY A 185 -21.67 -17.75 -5.23
CA GLY A 185 -22.34 -16.68 -4.49
C GLY A 185 -21.36 -15.63 -3.99
N ALA A 186 -21.83 -14.41 -3.77
CA ALA A 186 -21.02 -13.33 -3.22
C ALA A 186 -20.87 -13.46 -1.70
N GLY A 187 -19.70 -13.08 -1.17
CA GLY A 187 -19.45 -12.95 0.26
C GLY A 187 -19.23 -11.49 0.65
N ILE A 188 -20.06 -10.94 1.54
CA ILE A 188 -19.99 -9.54 1.98
C ILE A 188 -19.76 -9.48 3.50
N GLY A 189 -18.64 -8.91 3.93
CA GLY A 189 -18.33 -8.69 5.33
C GLY A 189 -19.26 -7.69 6.03
N GLY A 190 -19.52 -7.95 7.30
CA GLY A 190 -20.37 -7.18 8.20
C GLY A 190 -19.59 -6.14 9.03
N ASN A 191 -20.01 -5.92 10.27
CA ASN A 191 -19.32 -5.04 11.22
C ASN A 191 -18.78 -5.86 12.40
N ALA A 192 -17.46 -5.88 12.58
CA ALA A 192 -16.79 -6.41 13.76
C ALA A 192 -16.17 -5.24 14.55
N PHE A 193 -16.47 -5.11 15.85
CA PHE A 193 -16.00 -3.93 16.59
C PHE A 193 -15.71 -4.13 18.08
N VAL A 194 -14.78 -3.33 18.59
CA VAL A 194 -14.55 -3.08 20.02
C VAL A 194 -14.44 -1.57 20.19
N GLN A 195 -15.41 -0.96 20.87
CA GLN A 195 -15.51 0.49 20.92
C GLN A 195 -15.80 1.03 22.32
N ALA A 196 -15.05 2.07 22.71
CA ALA A 196 -15.26 2.79 23.95
C ALA A 196 -15.59 4.27 23.68
N GLN A 197 -16.83 4.64 23.95
CA GLN A 197 -17.32 6.01 23.88
C GLN A 197 -17.22 6.63 25.27
N GLY A 198 -16.42 7.67 25.41
CA GLY A 198 -16.50 8.58 26.56
C GLY A 198 -17.09 9.91 26.13
N THR A 199 -17.79 10.57 27.05
CA THR A 199 -18.38 11.89 26.84
C THR A 199 -17.50 12.98 27.46
N LEU A 200 -17.96 14.23 27.39
CA LEU A 200 -17.30 15.36 28.07
C LEU A 200 -17.30 15.26 29.60
N ILE A 201 -18.05 14.34 30.21
CA ILE A 201 -18.18 14.24 31.67
C ILE A 201 -18.17 12.80 32.20
N GLU A 202 -18.34 11.79 31.33
CA GLU A 202 -18.45 10.39 31.72
C GLU A 202 -17.45 9.54 30.93
N ASP A 203 -16.85 8.58 31.60
CA ASP A 203 -15.88 7.66 31.01
C ASP A 203 -16.59 6.47 30.36
N GLY A 204 -16.06 6.02 29.23
CA GLY A 204 -16.35 4.71 28.65
C GLY A 204 -15.05 3.96 28.48
N SER A 205 -14.99 2.73 29.01
CA SER A 205 -13.75 1.95 29.06
C SER A 205 -13.96 0.51 28.65
N ILE A 206 -13.01 -0.03 27.87
CA ILE A 206 -12.86 -1.46 27.65
C ILE A 206 -11.41 -1.85 27.95
N ASP A 207 -11.21 -2.83 28.83
CA ASP A 207 -9.90 -3.39 29.16
C ASP A 207 -9.88 -4.89 28.86
N VAL A 208 -8.92 -5.30 28.04
CA VAL A 208 -8.75 -6.70 27.59
C VAL A 208 -7.35 -7.15 28.02
N ALA A 209 -7.28 -8.13 28.91
CA ALA A 209 -5.99 -8.60 29.43
C ALA A 209 -5.14 -9.33 28.38
N GLY A 210 -5.78 -9.90 27.34
CA GLY A 210 -5.14 -10.62 26.23
C GLY A 210 -5.28 -9.91 24.88
N SER A 211 -5.39 -10.70 23.82
CA SER A 211 -5.45 -10.24 22.43
C SER A 211 -6.87 -9.93 21.96
N ALA A 212 -7.00 -9.25 20.82
CA ALA A 212 -8.29 -9.05 20.15
C ALA A 212 -8.22 -9.39 18.67
N GLY A 213 -9.14 -10.25 18.19
CA GLY A 213 -9.34 -10.56 16.78
C GLY A 213 -10.70 -10.08 16.31
N LEU A 214 -10.73 -9.23 15.29
CA LEU A 214 -11.94 -8.69 14.69
C LEU A 214 -11.94 -9.02 13.20
N VAL A 215 -12.97 -9.73 12.73
CA VAL A 215 -13.05 -10.25 11.37
C VAL A 215 -14.35 -9.82 10.71
N ALA A 216 -14.24 -9.05 9.64
CA ALA A 216 -15.34 -8.56 8.80
C ALA A 216 -15.05 -8.85 7.33
N ASP A 217 -14.57 -10.07 7.06
CA ASP A 217 -14.12 -10.47 5.72
C ASP A 217 -15.29 -10.87 4.82
N GLY A 218 -15.08 -10.76 3.50
CA GLY A 218 -15.98 -11.28 2.48
C GLY A 218 -15.30 -12.30 1.60
N ILE A 219 -15.88 -13.50 1.48
CA ILE A 219 -15.31 -14.62 0.73
C ILE A 219 -16.32 -15.07 -0.34
N GLY A 220 -15.95 -14.95 -1.61
CA GLY A 220 -16.77 -15.41 -2.71
C GLY A 220 -16.74 -16.93 -2.87
N GLY A 221 -17.88 -17.51 -3.26
CA GLY A 221 -18.02 -18.94 -3.52
C GLY A 221 -17.44 -19.37 -4.86
N SER A 222 -17.23 -20.68 -5.05
CA SER A 222 -16.66 -21.20 -6.31
C SER A 222 -17.71 -21.31 -7.42
N GLY A 223 -17.31 -21.04 -8.67
CA GLY A 223 -18.15 -21.27 -9.85
C GLY A 223 -18.22 -22.74 -10.26
N GLY A 224 -19.29 -23.13 -10.96
CA GLY A 224 -19.52 -24.53 -11.32
C GLY A 224 -18.85 -24.95 -12.63
N SER A 225 -18.49 -26.23 -12.74
CA SER A 225 -17.75 -26.77 -13.90
C SER A 225 -18.57 -26.75 -15.19
N ALA A 226 -17.92 -26.63 -16.33
CA ALA A 226 -18.54 -26.77 -17.65
C ALA A 226 -19.08 -28.19 -17.91
N ALA A 227 -19.91 -28.32 -18.95
CA ALA A 227 -20.26 -29.60 -19.57
C ALA A 227 -20.32 -29.47 -21.09
N GLU A 228 -19.33 -30.03 -21.78
CA GLU A 228 -19.26 -30.04 -23.25
C GLU A 228 -20.50 -30.73 -23.85
N SER A 229 -20.85 -31.91 -23.31
CA SER A 229 -21.96 -32.72 -23.82
C SER A 229 -23.33 -32.03 -23.77
N LEU A 230 -23.44 -30.98 -22.95
CA LEU A 230 -24.65 -30.17 -22.78
C LEU A 230 -24.50 -28.75 -23.35
N GLY A 231 -23.30 -28.35 -23.80
CA GLY A 231 -22.99 -27.00 -24.25
C GLY A 231 -23.06 -25.94 -23.15
N ILE A 232 -22.86 -26.33 -21.88
CA ILE A 232 -22.95 -25.44 -20.72
C ILE A 232 -21.54 -24.96 -20.36
N ALA A 233 -21.31 -23.64 -20.42
CA ALA A 233 -20.05 -23.04 -20.03
C ALA A 233 -19.80 -23.11 -18.52
N ALA A 234 -18.53 -23.07 -18.12
CA ALA A 234 -18.16 -22.97 -16.73
C ALA A 234 -18.62 -21.65 -16.12
N GLY A 235 -18.97 -21.69 -14.85
CA GLY A 235 -19.43 -20.54 -14.08
C GLY A 235 -18.30 -19.71 -13.51
N ARG A 236 -18.54 -18.40 -13.39
CA ARG A 236 -17.63 -17.48 -12.72
C ARG A 236 -17.63 -17.69 -11.19
N GLY A 237 -16.49 -17.50 -10.54
CA GLY A 237 -16.38 -17.42 -9.08
C GLY A 237 -17.08 -16.19 -8.51
N GLY A 238 -17.65 -16.32 -7.32
CA GLY A 238 -18.34 -15.22 -6.63
C GLY A 238 -17.37 -14.14 -6.14
N ASP A 239 -17.87 -12.92 -5.98
CA ASP A 239 -17.05 -11.82 -5.47
C ASP A 239 -16.96 -11.86 -3.95
N GLY A 240 -15.78 -11.57 -3.40
CA GLY A 240 -15.57 -11.41 -1.96
C GLY A 240 -15.32 -9.95 -1.62
N ARG A 241 -16.12 -9.37 -0.72
CA ARG A 241 -16.03 -7.97 -0.32
C ARG A 241 -15.94 -7.84 1.20
N GLY A 242 -14.82 -7.38 1.71
CA GLY A 242 -14.69 -7.02 3.13
C GLY A 242 -15.69 -5.93 3.53
N GLY A 243 -16.01 -5.84 4.82
CA GLY A 243 -16.95 -4.85 5.34
C GLY A 243 -16.51 -3.42 5.04
N VAL A 244 -17.36 -2.61 4.41
CA VAL A 244 -17.04 -1.22 3.99
C VAL A 244 -17.82 -0.20 4.82
N LEU A 245 -17.13 0.80 5.36
CA LEU A 245 -17.74 1.82 6.24
C LEU A 245 -18.89 2.59 5.58
N SER A 246 -18.78 2.87 4.28
CA SER A 246 -19.80 3.61 3.52
C SER A 246 -21.06 2.78 3.21
N THR A 247 -21.00 1.47 3.39
CA THR A 247 -22.12 0.56 3.13
C THR A 247 -22.85 0.30 4.45
N PRO A 248 -24.14 0.66 4.55
CA PRO A 248 -24.94 0.32 5.72
C PRO A 248 -24.99 -1.19 5.93
N ASN A 249 -24.90 -1.63 7.17
CA ASN A 249 -25.02 -3.04 7.52
C ASN A 249 -26.47 -3.52 7.37
N VAL A 250 -26.68 -4.73 6.84
CA VAL A 250 -28.02 -5.28 6.61
C VAL A 250 -28.77 -5.55 7.90
N ALA A 251 -28.07 -5.94 8.97
CA ALA A 251 -28.66 -6.19 10.29
C ALA A 251 -29.03 -4.90 11.05
N ASP A 252 -28.33 -3.79 10.78
CA ASP A 252 -28.72 -2.45 11.22
C ASP A 252 -28.10 -1.35 10.33
N PRO A 253 -28.92 -0.66 9.50
CA PRO A 253 -28.43 0.40 8.61
C PRO A 253 -27.82 1.61 9.31
N ALA A 254 -27.98 1.75 10.64
CA ALA A 254 -27.32 2.81 11.41
C ALA A 254 -25.82 2.55 11.62
N PHE A 255 -25.34 1.34 11.33
CA PHE A 255 -23.93 0.96 11.43
C PHE A 255 -23.34 0.82 10.02
N GLY A 256 -22.15 1.37 9.80
CA GLY A 256 -21.33 1.01 8.63
C GLY A 256 -20.70 -0.36 8.83
N SER A 257 -20.24 -1.02 7.76
CA SER A 257 -19.51 -2.29 7.86
C SER A 257 -17.99 -2.08 7.99
N GLY A 258 -17.26 -3.08 8.47
CA GLY A 258 -15.79 -3.04 8.66
C GLY A 258 -15.34 -3.55 10.03
N ALA A 259 -14.03 -3.56 10.25
CA ALA A 259 -13.40 -3.95 11.51
C ALA A 259 -12.91 -2.71 12.28
N PHE A 260 -13.39 -2.49 13.51
CA PHE A 260 -13.16 -1.25 14.25
C PHE A 260 -12.70 -1.48 15.69
N VAL A 261 -11.50 -0.99 16.04
CA VAL A 261 -11.03 -0.93 17.44
C VAL A 261 -10.82 0.53 17.82
N LEU A 262 -11.87 1.18 18.32
CA LEU A 262 -11.92 2.64 18.42
C LEU A 262 -12.32 3.15 19.80
N ALA A 263 -11.59 4.15 20.30
CA ALA A 263 -12.05 4.98 21.41
C ALA A 263 -12.37 6.41 20.95
N TRP A 264 -13.24 7.05 21.70
CA TRP A 264 -13.52 8.48 21.52
C TRP A 264 -12.42 9.31 22.17
N GLY A 265 -11.99 10.36 21.47
CA GLY A 265 -10.87 11.19 21.91
C GLY A 265 -11.09 12.01 23.19
N ASP A 266 -12.31 12.11 23.71
CA ASP A 266 -12.58 12.81 24.98
C ASP A 266 -12.31 11.97 26.23
N ARG A 267 -13.12 10.96 26.55
CA ARG A 267 -12.95 10.09 27.74
C ARG A 267 -13.13 8.60 27.42
N GLY A 268 -12.92 8.24 26.15
CA GLY A 268 -12.92 6.85 25.72
C GLY A 268 -11.56 6.22 26.01
N SER A 269 -11.54 5.07 26.69
CA SER A 269 -10.29 4.35 26.95
C SER A 269 -10.35 2.90 26.47
N LEU A 270 -9.34 2.48 25.70
CA LEU A 270 -9.11 1.08 25.33
C LEU A 270 -7.72 0.62 25.79
N SER A 271 -7.63 -0.60 26.31
CA SER A 271 -6.36 -1.23 26.72
C SER A 271 -6.36 -2.70 26.30
N PHE A 272 -5.24 -3.15 25.74
CA PHE A 272 -5.01 -4.53 25.32
C PHE A 272 -3.65 -5.02 25.84
N GLY A 273 -3.67 -6.08 26.67
CA GLY A 273 -2.45 -6.73 27.15
C GLY A 273 -1.75 -7.62 26.12
N GLY A 274 -2.41 -7.90 24.98
CA GLY A 274 -1.87 -8.66 23.85
C GLY A 274 -1.99 -7.92 22.51
N ASP A 275 -1.85 -8.67 21.42
CA ASP A 275 -1.90 -8.16 20.05
C ASP A 275 -3.34 -7.93 19.56
N VAL A 276 -3.53 -6.94 18.70
CA VAL A 276 -4.82 -6.61 18.07
C VAL A 276 -4.75 -6.87 16.57
N LEU A 277 -5.68 -7.66 16.06
CA LEU A 277 -5.89 -7.89 14.63
C LEU A 277 -7.30 -7.42 14.24
N ALA A 278 -7.39 -6.48 13.32
CA ALA A 278 -8.63 -6.05 12.70
C ALA A 278 -8.56 -6.31 11.19
N THR A 279 -9.38 -7.22 10.68
CA THR A 279 -9.44 -7.55 9.24
C THR A 279 -10.82 -7.26 8.66
N GLY A 280 -10.82 -6.58 7.52
CA GLY A 280 -11.97 -6.45 6.64
C GLY A 280 -11.50 -6.69 5.22
N SER A 281 -11.08 -7.91 4.90
CA SER A 281 -10.47 -8.28 3.63
C SER A 281 -11.50 -8.93 2.69
N GLY A 282 -11.26 -8.88 1.38
CA GLY A 282 -12.11 -9.50 0.36
C GLY A 282 -11.35 -10.52 -0.46
N SER A 283 -11.89 -11.73 -0.59
CA SER A 283 -11.33 -12.80 -1.43
C SER A 283 -12.35 -13.27 -2.46
N GLY A 284 -12.04 -13.10 -3.74
CA GLY A 284 -12.84 -13.66 -4.83
C GLY A 284 -12.78 -15.19 -4.85
N GLY A 285 -13.88 -15.82 -5.24
CA GLY A 285 -13.99 -17.26 -5.42
C GLY A 285 -13.33 -17.74 -6.71
N GLN A 286 -12.97 -19.03 -6.77
CA GLN A 286 -12.39 -19.60 -8.00
C GLN A 286 -13.45 -19.77 -9.10
N GLY A 287 -13.04 -19.56 -10.35
CA GLY A 287 -13.85 -19.91 -11.51
C GLY A 287 -13.99 -21.42 -11.68
N GLY A 288 -15.13 -21.86 -12.22
CA GLY A 288 -15.42 -23.27 -12.46
C GLY A 288 -14.52 -23.88 -13.53
N ALA A 289 -14.28 -25.19 -13.44
CA ALA A 289 -13.38 -25.87 -14.38
C ALA A 289 -13.97 -25.96 -15.80
N GLY A 290 -13.13 -25.83 -16.82
CA GLY A 290 -13.51 -26.01 -18.24
C GLY A 290 -13.66 -27.49 -18.62
N ASP A 291 -14.29 -27.76 -19.77
CA ASP A 291 -14.50 -29.12 -20.30
C ASP A 291 -14.37 -29.14 -21.83
N GLY A 292 -13.33 -29.82 -22.34
CA GLY A 292 -13.04 -29.92 -23.77
C GLY A 292 -12.79 -28.54 -24.41
N PRO A 293 -13.58 -28.12 -25.42
CA PRO A 293 -13.43 -26.80 -26.05
C PRO A 293 -13.98 -25.65 -25.20
N LEU A 294 -14.67 -25.92 -24.09
CA LEU A 294 -15.23 -24.89 -23.22
C LEU A 294 -14.18 -24.43 -22.22
N ALA A 295 -13.86 -23.14 -22.24
CA ALA A 295 -12.96 -22.52 -21.28
C ALA A 295 -13.51 -22.61 -19.84
N GLY A 296 -12.60 -22.58 -18.88
CA GLY A 296 -12.92 -22.40 -17.47
C GLY A 296 -13.54 -21.03 -17.20
N GLY A 297 -14.28 -20.94 -16.10
CA GLY A 297 -14.95 -19.71 -15.69
C GLY A 297 -13.97 -18.67 -15.18
N GLU A 298 -14.38 -17.41 -15.18
CA GLU A 298 -13.58 -16.33 -14.59
C GLU A 298 -13.49 -16.50 -13.06
N GLY A 299 -12.37 -16.07 -12.47
CA GLY A 299 -12.26 -15.89 -11.03
C GLY A 299 -13.11 -14.71 -10.56
N GLY A 300 -13.59 -14.77 -9.31
CA GLY A 300 -14.31 -13.65 -8.68
C GLY A 300 -13.38 -12.52 -8.27
N THR A 301 -13.92 -11.32 -8.13
CA THR A 301 -13.16 -10.14 -7.68
C THR A 301 -13.06 -10.12 -6.16
N GLY A 302 -11.89 -9.77 -5.61
CA GLY A 302 -11.67 -9.53 -4.18
C GLY A 302 -11.59 -8.05 -3.87
N PHE A 303 -12.54 -7.53 -3.08
CA PHE A 303 -12.59 -6.13 -2.65
C PHE A 303 -12.26 -6.01 -1.16
N GLY A 304 -11.14 -5.38 -0.81
CA GLY A 304 -10.83 -4.98 0.54
C GLY A 304 -11.88 -4.01 1.10
N GLY A 305 -12.09 -4.11 2.41
CA GLY A 305 -13.08 -3.37 3.17
C GLY A 305 -12.48 -2.19 3.93
N THR A 306 -12.80 -2.08 5.21
CA THR A 306 -12.27 -1.04 6.11
C THR A 306 -11.84 -1.68 7.43
N ALA A 307 -10.60 -1.45 7.82
CA ALA A 307 -10.06 -1.78 9.14
C ALA A 307 -9.50 -0.50 9.77
N GLN A 308 -10.02 -0.09 10.93
CA GLN A 308 -9.59 1.14 11.60
C GLN A 308 -9.35 0.91 13.09
N VAL A 309 -8.24 1.44 13.59
CA VAL A 309 -7.83 1.35 14.99
C VAL A 309 -7.44 2.73 15.57
N GLY A 310 -7.56 2.90 16.88
CA GLY A 310 -7.08 4.07 17.62
C GLY A 310 -8.18 5.02 18.11
N LEU A 311 -7.94 6.32 18.04
CA LEU A 311 -8.82 7.39 18.52
C LEU A 311 -9.46 8.17 17.38
N PHE A 312 -10.75 8.48 17.54
CA PHE A 312 -11.48 9.35 16.62
C PHE A 312 -12.32 10.40 17.36
N VAL A 313 -12.71 11.44 16.63
CA VAL A 313 -13.64 12.47 17.12
C VAL A 313 -15.06 11.94 16.98
N GLY A 314 -15.57 11.29 18.02
CA GLY A 314 -16.97 10.88 18.11
C GLY A 314 -17.78 11.94 18.83
N GLY A 315 -18.74 12.59 18.15
CA GLY A 315 -19.89 13.34 18.70
C GLY A 315 -19.66 14.54 19.66
N GLY A 316 -18.60 14.56 20.47
CA GLY A 316 -18.19 15.65 21.35
C GLY A 316 -17.41 16.73 20.61
N ASP A 317 -17.19 17.86 21.30
CA ASP A 317 -16.41 18.98 20.76
C ASP A 317 -14.89 18.81 20.94
N GLY A 318 -14.45 17.73 21.61
CA GLY A 318 -13.05 17.44 21.85
C GLY A 318 -12.40 18.28 22.94
N SER A 319 -13.17 19.08 23.69
CA SER A 319 -12.63 20.02 24.68
C SER A 319 -11.89 19.35 25.84
N VAL A 320 -12.10 18.05 26.09
CA VAL A 320 -11.43 17.32 27.17
C VAL A 320 -10.14 16.66 26.67
N SER A 321 -10.16 16.07 25.48
CA SER A 321 -8.97 15.43 24.86
C SER A 321 -8.24 14.43 25.78
N ALA A 322 -8.97 13.67 26.60
CA ALA A 322 -8.43 12.68 27.55
C ALA A 322 -8.65 11.22 27.11
N GLY A 323 -9.00 11.00 25.84
CA GLY A 323 -9.11 9.65 25.28
C GLY A 323 -7.76 8.96 25.25
N SER A 324 -7.76 7.64 25.48
CA SER A 324 -6.54 6.85 25.50
C SER A 324 -6.71 5.49 24.83
N VAL A 325 -5.72 5.07 24.05
CA VAL A 325 -5.65 3.70 23.52
C VAL A 325 -4.26 3.15 23.74
N GLU A 326 -4.18 1.96 24.32
CA GLU A 326 -2.93 1.22 24.52
C GLU A 326 -2.97 -0.11 23.78
N PHE A 327 -2.05 -0.26 22.82
CA PHE A 327 -1.83 -1.48 22.07
C PHE A 327 -0.44 -2.05 22.41
N THR A 328 -0.35 -3.37 22.55
CA THR A 328 0.97 -4.03 22.52
C THR A 328 1.49 -4.04 21.08
N ASN A 329 0.82 -4.74 20.17
CA ASN A 329 1.01 -4.60 18.72
C ASN A 329 -0.36 -4.54 18.04
N VAL A 330 -0.42 -3.95 16.85
CA VAL A 330 -1.66 -3.83 16.09
C VAL A 330 -1.46 -4.09 14.60
N THR A 331 -2.35 -4.89 14.02
CA THR A 331 -2.46 -5.14 12.59
C THR A 331 -3.86 -4.76 12.14
N ALA A 332 -3.95 -3.78 11.23
CA ALA A 332 -5.19 -3.46 10.52
C ALA A 332 -5.03 -3.90 9.05
N GLN A 333 -5.91 -4.78 8.59
CA GLN A 333 -5.83 -5.40 7.27
C GLN A 333 -7.14 -5.21 6.51
N ALA A 334 -7.05 -4.74 5.28
CA ALA A 334 -8.17 -4.59 4.37
C ALA A 334 -7.68 -4.94 2.96
N THR A 335 -7.22 -6.17 2.75
CA THR A 335 -6.65 -6.58 1.46
C THR A 335 -7.73 -7.05 0.48
N GLY A 336 -7.44 -6.95 -0.81
CA GLY A 336 -8.27 -7.52 -1.87
C GLY A 336 -7.52 -8.60 -2.65
N SER A 337 -8.02 -9.83 -2.64
CA SER A 337 -7.44 -10.96 -3.38
C SER A 337 -8.40 -11.45 -4.45
N GLY A 338 -8.00 -11.36 -5.72
CA GLY A 338 -8.74 -11.93 -6.83
C GLY A 338 -8.75 -13.46 -6.81
N GLY A 339 -9.89 -14.05 -7.17
CA GLY A 339 -10.03 -15.48 -7.32
C GLY A 339 -9.31 -15.99 -8.57
N ALA A 340 -8.81 -17.22 -8.54
CA ALA A 340 -8.17 -17.78 -9.74
C ALA A 340 -9.21 -18.21 -10.79
N GLY A 341 -8.88 -18.05 -12.08
CA GLY A 341 -9.69 -18.52 -13.19
C GLY A 341 -9.73 -20.04 -13.27
N GLY A 342 -10.80 -20.59 -13.85
CA GLY A 342 -11.01 -22.03 -13.98
C GLY A 342 -9.96 -22.73 -14.84
N ALA A 343 -9.54 -23.92 -14.41
CA ALA A 343 -8.65 -24.79 -15.18
C ALA A 343 -9.44 -25.76 -16.08
N ASP A 344 -8.89 -26.10 -17.24
CA ASP A 344 -9.38 -27.21 -18.07
C ASP A 344 -9.12 -28.55 -17.36
N LEU A 345 -10.16 -29.39 -17.23
CA LEU A 345 -10.10 -30.70 -16.58
C LEU A 345 -9.15 -31.70 -17.27
N VAL A 346 -8.81 -31.51 -18.56
CA VAL A 346 -7.99 -32.46 -19.33
C VAL A 346 -6.52 -32.07 -19.36
N LEU A 347 -6.24 -30.77 -19.55
CA LEU A 347 -4.88 -30.26 -19.73
C LEU A 347 -4.31 -29.58 -18.47
N ASP A 348 -5.12 -29.38 -17.42
CA ASP A 348 -4.77 -28.66 -16.18
C ASP A 348 -4.14 -27.27 -16.43
N ILE A 349 -4.54 -26.65 -17.53
CA ILE A 349 -4.18 -25.28 -17.90
C ILE A 349 -5.33 -24.34 -17.55
N ARG A 350 -5.01 -23.20 -16.97
CA ARG A 350 -5.98 -22.15 -16.63
C ARG A 350 -6.47 -21.51 -17.93
N THR A 351 -7.74 -21.75 -18.29
CA THR A 351 -8.37 -21.17 -19.49
C THR A 351 -9.34 -20.04 -19.14
N GLY A 352 -9.80 -19.96 -17.88
CA GLY A 352 -10.54 -18.81 -17.35
C GLY A 352 -9.65 -17.65 -16.95
N ILE A 353 -10.17 -16.42 -17.03
CA ILE A 353 -9.46 -15.20 -16.61
C ILE A 353 -9.37 -15.15 -15.07
N GLY A 354 -8.25 -14.69 -14.53
CA GLY A 354 -8.10 -14.44 -13.10
C GLY A 354 -8.93 -13.25 -12.65
N GLY A 355 -9.56 -13.33 -11.49
CA GLY A 355 -10.33 -12.21 -10.92
C GLY A 355 -9.41 -11.10 -10.41
N ASP A 356 -9.92 -9.88 -10.34
CA ASP A 356 -9.14 -8.73 -9.87
C ASP A 356 -9.07 -8.69 -8.33
N GLY A 357 -7.97 -8.16 -7.80
CA GLY A 357 -7.82 -7.77 -6.40
C GLY A 357 -7.83 -6.25 -6.26
N ILE A 358 -8.67 -5.71 -5.38
CA ILE A 358 -8.77 -4.28 -5.08
C ILE A 358 -8.65 -4.07 -3.59
N GLY A 359 -7.61 -3.38 -3.15
CA GLY A 359 -7.33 -3.11 -1.74
C GLY A 359 -8.35 -2.16 -1.11
N GLY A 360 -8.52 -2.30 0.19
CA GLY A 360 -9.41 -1.49 1.01
C GLY A 360 -8.66 -0.48 1.86
N ASN A 361 -9.27 -0.05 2.95
CA ASN A 361 -8.78 1.01 3.82
C ASN A 361 -8.29 0.47 5.16
N ALA A 362 -7.00 0.60 5.46
CA ALA A 362 -6.39 0.25 6.74
C ALA A 362 -5.84 1.50 7.43
N PHE A 363 -6.35 1.84 8.62
CA PHE A 363 -6.02 3.10 9.29
C PHE A 363 -5.66 2.95 10.76
N LEU A 364 -4.64 3.69 11.18
CA LEU A 364 -4.44 4.09 12.58
C LEU A 364 -4.77 5.58 12.71
N THR A 365 -5.63 5.94 13.64
CA THR A 365 -5.99 7.34 13.91
C THR A 365 -5.67 7.74 15.34
N SER A 366 -5.14 8.94 15.55
CA SER A 366 -5.02 9.59 16.86
C SER A 366 -5.56 11.01 16.76
N ARG A 367 -6.83 11.17 17.15
CA ARG A 367 -7.50 12.48 17.20
C ARG A 367 -8.02 12.73 18.60
N LEU A 368 -7.51 13.79 19.23
CA LEU A 368 -7.79 14.19 20.63
C LEU A 368 -7.40 13.07 21.62
N GLY A 369 -6.42 13.31 22.49
CA GLY A 369 -5.93 12.30 23.43
C GLY A 369 -4.67 11.57 22.95
N THR A 370 -4.40 10.37 23.49
CA THR A 370 -3.13 9.65 23.29
C THR A 370 -3.32 8.21 22.81
N VAL A 371 -2.60 7.84 21.76
CA VAL A 371 -2.43 6.44 21.33
C VAL A 371 -1.01 5.98 21.64
N THR A 372 -0.85 4.82 22.28
CA THR A 372 0.44 4.16 22.48
C THR A 372 0.41 2.78 21.84
N ALA A 373 1.43 2.44 21.05
CA ALA A 373 1.56 1.13 20.41
C ALA A 373 3.03 0.67 20.34
N GLY A 374 3.26 -0.64 20.38
CA GLY A 374 4.51 -1.26 19.97
C GLY A 374 4.65 -1.18 18.44
N THR A 375 4.44 -2.31 17.76
CA THR A 375 4.46 -2.36 16.29
C THR A 375 3.06 -2.12 15.72
N VAL A 376 2.98 -1.29 14.68
CA VAL A 376 1.76 -1.00 13.92
C VAL A 376 1.96 -1.46 12.48
N THR A 377 1.10 -2.35 12.00
CA THR A 377 1.06 -2.81 10.61
C THR A 377 -0.29 -2.45 9.99
N LEU A 378 -0.27 -1.68 8.90
CA LEU A 378 -1.44 -1.24 8.15
C LEU A 378 -1.34 -1.80 6.73
N GLN A 379 -2.31 -2.61 6.31
CA GLN A 379 -2.28 -3.31 5.03
C GLN A 379 -3.55 -3.03 4.23
N GLY A 380 -3.42 -2.21 3.20
CA GLY A 380 -4.43 -1.96 2.18
C GLY A 380 -4.04 -2.55 0.83
N GLY A 381 -3.17 -3.57 0.78
CA GLY A 381 -2.65 -4.13 -0.47
C GLY A 381 -3.66 -4.96 -1.28
N ALA A 382 -3.27 -5.36 -2.49
CA ALA A 382 -4.10 -6.18 -3.36
C ALA A 382 -3.31 -7.14 -4.24
N GLU A 383 -3.92 -8.29 -4.54
CA GLU A 383 -3.35 -9.34 -5.40
C GLU A 383 -4.39 -9.79 -6.44
N GLY A 384 -4.03 -9.72 -7.72
CA GLY A 384 -4.83 -10.26 -8.80
C GLY A 384 -4.73 -11.78 -8.90
N GLY A 385 -5.82 -12.42 -9.32
CA GLY A 385 -5.94 -13.85 -9.45
C GLY A 385 -5.16 -14.40 -10.65
N LEU A 386 -4.74 -15.67 -10.57
CA LEU A 386 -4.09 -16.37 -11.67
C LEU A 386 -5.14 -16.76 -12.73
N GLY A 387 -4.80 -16.73 -14.01
CA GLY A 387 -5.72 -17.17 -15.07
C GLY A 387 -5.07 -17.33 -16.44
N ALA A 388 -5.88 -17.58 -17.46
CA ALA A 388 -5.47 -17.47 -18.85
C ALA A 388 -4.88 -16.09 -19.10
N THR A 389 -5.64 -15.05 -18.78
CA THR A 389 -5.13 -13.71 -18.50
C THR A 389 -5.10 -13.54 -16.98
N GLY A 390 -4.02 -12.99 -16.43
CA GLY A 390 -3.94 -12.70 -15.00
C GLY A 390 -4.87 -11.55 -14.63
N GLY A 391 -5.49 -11.62 -13.45
CA GLY A 391 -6.33 -10.54 -12.92
C GLY A 391 -5.48 -9.37 -12.45
N ASP A 392 -6.04 -8.17 -12.43
CA ASP A 392 -5.34 -6.96 -12.00
C ASP A 392 -5.28 -6.87 -10.47
N GLY A 393 -4.22 -6.26 -9.92
CA GLY A 393 -4.09 -5.95 -8.51
C GLY A 393 -3.95 -4.45 -8.28
N THR A 394 -4.93 -3.83 -7.63
CA THR A 394 -4.93 -2.38 -7.33
C THR A 394 -4.90 -2.16 -5.83
N GLY A 395 -3.83 -1.58 -5.29
CA GLY A 395 -3.72 -1.23 -3.88
C GLY A 395 -4.77 -0.21 -3.44
N GLY A 396 -5.15 -0.29 -2.16
CA GLY A 396 -6.10 0.60 -1.49
C GLY A 396 -5.38 1.69 -0.69
N GLN A 397 -5.78 1.88 0.57
CA GLN A 397 -5.20 2.91 1.44
C GLN A 397 -4.63 2.31 2.74
N ALA A 398 -3.41 2.71 3.10
CA ALA A 398 -2.77 2.37 4.37
C ALA A 398 -2.25 3.65 5.06
N GLY A 399 -2.99 4.16 6.05
CA GLY A 399 -2.78 5.52 6.57
C GLY A 399 -2.65 5.62 8.08
N PHE A 400 -1.64 6.35 8.55
CA PHE A 400 -1.52 6.75 9.96
C PHE A 400 -1.78 8.25 10.10
N LEU A 401 -2.88 8.63 10.75
CA LEU A 401 -3.25 10.03 10.94
C LEU A 401 -3.17 10.45 12.41
N THR A 402 -2.44 11.53 12.68
CA THR A 402 -2.55 12.28 13.93
C THR A 402 -3.11 13.67 13.65
N GLY A 403 -4.02 14.14 14.51
CA GLY A 403 -4.57 15.47 14.38
C GLY A 403 -5.42 15.91 15.55
N ASN A 404 -5.97 17.13 15.48
CA ASN A 404 -6.79 17.71 16.55
C ASN A 404 -6.10 17.62 17.94
N ASN A 405 -4.84 18.03 18.05
CA ASN A 405 -4.00 17.91 19.24
C ASN A 405 -3.81 16.47 19.78
N GLY A 406 -4.14 15.44 18.98
CA GLY A 406 -3.86 14.05 19.29
C GLY A 406 -2.37 13.77 19.33
N THR A 407 -1.95 12.90 20.24
CA THR A 407 -0.58 12.40 20.35
C THR A 407 -0.55 10.91 20.03
N ALA A 408 0.43 10.45 19.28
CA ALA A 408 0.66 9.03 19.06
C ALA A 408 2.11 8.66 19.31
N ASN A 409 2.33 7.64 20.14
CA ASN A 409 3.65 7.11 20.48
C ASN A 409 3.73 5.66 20.02
N VAL A 410 4.49 5.41 18.96
CA VAL A 410 4.60 4.12 18.29
C VAL A 410 6.05 3.65 18.33
N SER A 411 6.29 2.35 18.49
CA SER A 411 7.65 1.81 18.44
C SER A 411 8.12 1.60 17.00
N GLN A 412 7.30 0.99 16.16
CA GLN A 412 7.59 0.76 14.74
C GLN A 412 6.32 0.85 13.90
N LEU A 413 6.44 1.34 12.67
CA LEU A 413 5.33 1.42 11.71
C LEU A 413 5.67 0.72 10.39
N GLU A 414 4.69 -0.01 9.86
CA GLU A 414 4.62 -0.47 8.49
C GLU A 414 3.25 -0.12 7.90
N ALA A 415 3.23 0.60 6.80
CA ALA A 415 2.05 0.92 6.00
C ALA A 415 2.29 0.44 4.56
N ASP A 416 1.46 -0.49 4.09
CA ASP A 416 1.58 -1.11 2.78
C ASP A 416 0.24 -1.05 2.01
N ALA A 417 0.28 -0.39 0.87
CA ALA A 417 -0.80 -0.29 -0.11
C ALA A 417 -0.35 -0.81 -1.48
N SER A 418 0.53 -1.81 -1.53
CA SER A 418 1.03 -2.35 -2.81
C SER A 418 -0.05 -3.10 -3.60
N GLY A 419 0.00 -3.01 -4.93
CA GLY A 419 -0.84 -3.80 -5.84
C GLY A 419 0.00 -4.74 -6.69
N SER A 420 -0.38 -6.02 -6.73
CA SER A 420 0.29 -7.05 -7.52
C SER A 420 -0.68 -7.70 -8.51
N GLY A 421 -0.36 -7.64 -9.80
CA GLY A 421 -1.10 -8.35 -10.82
C GLY A 421 -0.89 -9.86 -10.77
N GLY A 422 -1.92 -10.62 -11.13
CA GLY A 422 -1.90 -12.07 -11.21
C GLY A 422 -1.14 -12.57 -12.44
N THR A 423 -0.68 -13.82 -12.41
CA THR A 423 0.02 -14.40 -13.56
C THR A 423 -0.95 -14.84 -14.66
N GLY A 424 -0.62 -14.52 -15.91
CA GLY A 424 -1.29 -15.02 -17.11
C GLY A 424 -0.61 -16.27 -17.68
N PHE A 425 -1.40 -17.19 -18.24
CA PHE A 425 -0.89 -18.36 -18.96
C PHE A 425 -0.86 -18.10 -20.48
N ASP A 426 -2.01 -18.08 -21.14
CA ASP A 426 -2.15 -17.85 -22.60
C ASP A 426 -2.46 -16.38 -22.96
N GLY A 427 -2.73 -15.56 -21.95
CA GLY A 427 -2.99 -14.14 -22.03
C GLY A 427 -2.02 -13.35 -21.15
N ALA A 428 -2.14 -12.02 -21.21
CA ALA A 428 -1.21 -11.14 -20.51
C ALA A 428 -1.21 -11.36 -19.00
N GLY A 429 -0.09 -11.05 -18.36
CA GLY A 429 -0.06 -10.91 -16.91
C GLY A 429 -0.92 -9.72 -16.48
N GLY A 430 -1.55 -9.81 -15.32
CA GLY A 430 -2.37 -8.73 -14.78
C GLY A 430 -1.52 -7.49 -14.46
N ALA A 431 -2.12 -6.31 -14.53
CA ALA A 431 -1.48 -5.08 -14.08
C ALA A 431 -1.40 -5.04 -12.55
N GLY A 432 -0.30 -4.50 -12.01
CA GLY A 432 -0.18 -4.17 -10.58
C GLY A 432 -0.07 -2.66 -10.39
N THR A 433 -1.02 -2.08 -9.69
CA THR A 433 -1.07 -0.63 -9.40
C THR A 433 -1.01 -0.41 -7.89
N GLY A 434 -0.01 0.31 -7.40
CA GLY A 434 0.05 0.71 -5.99
C GLY A 434 -1.05 1.70 -5.61
N GLY A 435 -1.48 1.67 -4.35
CA GLY A 435 -2.47 2.57 -3.78
C GLY A 435 -1.84 3.76 -3.04
N ASP A 436 -2.42 4.18 -1.93
CA ASP A 436 -1.93 5.30 -1.11
C ASP A 436 -1.45 4.82 0.26
N ALA A 437 -0.18 5.02 0.58
CA ALA A 437 0.39 4.73 1.89
C ALA A 437 0.96 6.01 2.52
N TYR A 438 0.59 6.35 3.77
CA TYR A 438 0.96 7.66 4.31
C TYR A 438 1.03 7.78 5.83
N ILE A 439 1.80 8.78 6.29
CA ILE A 439 1.74 9.33 7.64
C ILE A 439 1.31 10.80 7.56
N GLY A 440 0.11 11.08 8.08
CA GLY A 440 -0.41 12.42 8.26
C GLY A 440 -0.28 12.90 9.71
N PHE A 441 0.19 14.13 9.91
CA PHE A 441 0.35 14.72 11.25
C PHE A 441 -0.26 16.12 11.37
N GLN A 442 -1.45 16.29 10.79
CA GLN A 442 -2.13 17.57 10.68
C GLN A 442 -2.72 18.03 12.02
N GLY A 443 -2.08 19.00 12.68
CA GLY A 443 -2.56 19.49 13.98
C GLY A 443 -2.30 18.52 15.15
N GLY A 444 -1.43 17.52 14.96
CA GLY A 444 -1.14 16.48 15.96
C GLY A 444 0.36 16.27 16.20
N THR A 445 0.69 15.36 17.13
CA THR A 445 2.06 14.91 17.40
C THR A 445 2.22 13.42 17.12
N THR A 446 3.07 13.08 16.15
CA THR A 446 3.44 11.69 15.83
C THR A 446 4.85 11.40 16.30
N ASN A 447 5.03 10.41 17.17
CA ASN A 447 6.34 9.95 17.63
C ASN A 447 6.51 8.46 17.29
N ILE A 448 7.47 8.13 16.42
CA ILE A 448 7.88 6.76 16.12
C ILE A 448 9.31 6.59 16.64
N THR A 449 9.53 5.71 17.63
CA THR A 449 10.87 5.57 18.23
C THR A 449 11.84 4.79 17.35
N GLY A 450 11.35 3.81 16.60
CA GLY A 450 12.08 2.99 15.64
C GLY A 450 11.84 3.40 14.19
N ASN A 451 11.71 2.40 13.31
CA ASN A 451 11.61 2.58 11.86
C ASN A 451 10.16 2.81 11.40
N ALA A 452 10.02 3.47 10.25
CA ALA A 452 8.76 3.62 9.53
C ALA A 452 8.94 3.17 8.07
N LEU A 453 8.15 2.21 7.63
CA LEU A 453 8.08 1.76 6.24
C LEU A 453 6.72 2.14 5.64
N ILE A 454 6.73 2.91 4.55
CA ILE A 454 5.56 3.40 3.84
C ILE A 454 5.71 2.98 2.38
N THR A 455 4.83 2.10 1.91
CA THR A 455 4.99 1.40 0.63
C THR A 455 3.72 1.40 -0.20
N ALA A 456 3.83 1.82 -1.46
CA ALA A 456 2.78 1.81 -2.47
C ALA A 456 3.33 1.31 -3.82
N ASN A 457 3.89 0.11 -3.84
CA ASN A 457 4.47 -0.44 -5.07
C ASN A 457 3.41 -1.00 -6.02
N GLY A 458 3.69 -0.98 -7.32
CA GLY A 458 2.94 -1.74 -8.32
C GLY A 458 3.78 -2.85 -8.93
N PHE A 459 3.34 -4.10 -8.84
CA PHE A 459 4.01 -5.27 -9.41
C PHE A 459 3.17 -5.88 -10.53
N GLY A 460 3.61 -5.72 -11.78
CA GLY A 460 2.98 -6.38 -12.92
C GLY A 460 3.13 -7.90 -12.85
N GLY A 461 2.05 -8.61 -13.18
CA GLY A 461 2.00 -10.06 -13.20
C GLY A 461 2.86 -10.66 -14.31
N LEU A 462 3.40 -11.85 -14.07
CA LEU A 462 4.13 -12.61 -15.09
C LEU A 462 3.16 -13.13 -16.17
N SER A 463 3.66 -13.40 -17.37
CA SER A 463 2.92 -14.19 -18.36
C SER A 463 3.77 -15.32 -18.93
N THR A 464 3.13 -16.47 -19.17
CA THR A 464 3.80 -17.61 -19.80
C THR A 464 3.90 -17.41 -21.32
N TYR A 465 2.77 -17.33 -22.01
CA TYR A 465 2.63 -17.25 -23.48
C TYR A 465 2.00 -15.94 -23.97
N ALA A 466 2.17 -14.86 -23.22
CA ALA A 466 1.82 -13.51 -23.67
C ALA A 466 2.74 -12.46 -23.01
N ASN A 467 2.38 -11.19 -23.17
CA ASN A 467 3.13 -10.09 -22.58
C ASN A 467 3.01 -10.09 -21.04
N GLY A 468 4.08 -9.67 -20.37
CA GLY A 468 4.03 -9.40 -18.94
C GLY A 468 3.11 -8.22 -18.61
N GLY A 469 2.52 -8.23 -17.41
CA GLY A 469 1.68 -7.15 -16.91
C GLY A 469 2.48 -5.89 -16.56
N ASN A 470 1.86 -4.72 -16.62
CA ASN A 470 2.52 -3.48 -16.23
C ASN A 470 2.50 -3.32 -14.70
N GLY A 471 3.58 -2.77 -14.13
CA GLY A 471 3.63 -2.34 -12.72
C GLY A 471 3.69 -0.82 -12.60
N VAL A 472 2.76 -0.23 -11.86
CA VAL A 472 2.64 1.22 -11.66
C VAL A 472 2.66 1.52 -10.16
N GLY A 473 3.65 2.27 -9.68
CA GLY A 473 3.67 2.73 -8.28
C GLY A 473 2.53 3.68 -7.97
N GLY A 474 2.06 3.68 -6.73
CA GLY A 474 1.02 4.58 -6.21
C GLY A 474 1.60 5.83 -5.55
N THR A 475 1.02 6.23 -4.43
CA THR A 475 1.47 7.39 -3.62
C THR A 475 2.00 6.93 -2.28
N ALA A 476 3.21 7.33 -1.90
CA ALA A 476 3.80 7.08 -0.60
C ALA A 476 4.26 8.39 0.05
N ASP A 477 3.81 8.73 1.26
CA ASP A 477 4.19 10.01 1.86
C ASP A 477 4.30 10.09 3.39
N ILE A 478 5.02 11.11 3.84
CA ILE A 478 4.98 11.60 5.23
C ILE A 478 4.79 13.11 5.16
N ALA A 479 3.57 13.56 5.45
CA ALA A 479 3.19 14.93 5.11
C ALA A 479 2.24 15.63 6.09
N ASN A 480 2.38 16.95 6.15
CA ASN A 480 1.35 17.84 6.66
C ASN A 480 0.59 18.54 5.51
N PHE A 481 -0.63 18.12 5.20
CA PHE A 481 -1.39 18.64 4.05
C PHE A 481 -2.30 19.83 4.35
N THR A 482 -2.63 20.08 5.62
CA THR A 482 -3.60 21.11 6.00
C THR A 482 -2.91 22.36 6.54
N ALA A 483 -3.68 23.43 6.73
CA ALA A 483 -3.21 24.66 7.35
C ALA A 483 -3.14 24.58 8.88
N GLU A 484 -2.85 23.40 9.42
CA GLU A 484 -2.72 23.15 10.85
C GLU A 484 -1.28 22.78 11.17
N THR A 485 -0.70 23.41 12.19
CA THR A 485 0.66 23.09 12.63
C THR A 485 0.66 21.76 13.37
N GLY A 486 1.47 20.81 12.91
CA GLY A 486 1.73 19.57 13.63
C GLY A 486 3.20 19.20 13.63
N SER A 487 3.53 18.10 14.31
CA SER A 487 4.90 17.61 14.41
C SER A 487 4.98 16.10 14.27
N ALA A 488 5.99 15.63 13.54
CA ALA A 488 6.32 14.21 13.44
C ALA A 488 7.81 13.99 13.72
N THR A 489 8.12 13.02 14.58
CA THR A 489 9.48 12.56 14.88
C THR A 489 9.58 11.05 14.64
N ILE A 490 10.51 10.63 13.80
CA ILE A 490 10.84 9.21 13.53
C ILE A 490 12.30 9.01 13.92
N GLY A 491 12.55 8.25 14.99
CA GLY A 491 13.89 8.06 15.55
C GLY A 491 14.80 7.17 14.71
N GLY A 492 14.21 6.20 13.98
CA GLY A 492 14.92 5.28 13.09
C GLY A 492 14.92 5.69 11.62
N ASP A 493 14.91 4.70 10.74
CA ASP A 493 14.89 4.86 9.29
C ASP A 493 13.44 5.06 8.80
N ALA A 494 13.20 6.16 8.08
CA ALA A 494 11.95 6.40 7.36
C ALA A 494 12.10 6.03 5.87
N ILE A 495 11.38 5.00 5.43
CA ILE A 495 11.46 4.46 4.08
C ILE A 495 10.11 4.68 3.40
N VAL A 496 10.09 5.51 2.35
CA VAL A 496 8.91 5.92 1.59
C VAL A 496 9.09 5.49 0.14
N ILE A 497 8.30 4.52 -0.32
CA ILE A 497 8.53 3.84 -1.60
C ILE A 497 7.24 3.71 -2.43
N ALA A 498 7.29 4.16 -3.68
CA ALA A 498 6.25 3.98 -4.70
C ALA A 498 6.86 3.49 -6.02
N ASN A 499 7.47 2.31 -6.06
CA ASN A 499 8.08 1.78 -7.28
C ASN A 499 7.06 1.10 -8.20
N GLY A 500 7.36 1.05 -9.50
CA GLY A 500 6.66 0.20 -10.46
C GLY A 500 7.58 -0.86 -11.06
N PHE A 501 7.16 -2.12 -11.01
CA PHE A 501 7.89 -3.27 -11.53
C PHE A 501 7.06 -3.96 -12.62
N GLY A 502 7.53 -3.94 -13.86
CA GLY A 502 6.90 -4.67 -14.95
C GLY A 502 7.08 -6.19 -14.80
N GLY A 503 6.05 -6.94 -15.13
CA GLY A 503 6.06 -8.41 -15.13
C GLY A 503 6.87 -8.97 -16.29
N GLY A 504 7.51 -10.13 -16.08
CA GLY A 504 8.25 -10.81 -17.14
C GLY A 504 7.35 -11.61 -18.09
N ALA A 505 7.80 -11.80 -19.32
CA ALA A 505 7.25 -12.77 -20.26
C ALA A 505 8.19 -14.00 -20.32
N LEU A 506 7.65 -15.20 -20.09
CA LEU A 506 8.44 -16.41 -19.85
C LEU A 506 8.75 -17.21 -21.12
N THR A 507 7.96 -17.10 -22.19
CA THR A 507 8.26 -17.73 -23.48
C THR A 507 8.60 -16.74 -24.59
N ALA A 508 9.00 -17.30 -25.74
CA ALA A 508 9.40 -16.52 -26.91
C ALA A 508 8.29 -15.65 -27.48
N ASP A 509 8.69 -14.57 -28.17
CA ASP A 509 7.85 -13.65 -28.94
C ASP A 509 6.99 -12.65 -28.16
N PHE A 510 7.08 -12.61 -26.82
CA PHE A 510 6.33 -11.68 -25.97
C PHE A 510 7.17 -10.72 -25.14
N THR A 511 6.71 -9.48 -25.05
CA THR A 511 7.42 -8.37 -24.40
C THR A 511 7.19 -8.38 -22.89
N GLY A 512 8.23 -8.05 -22.12
CA GLY A 512 8.06 -7.77 -20.69
C GLY A 512 7.16 -6.55 -20.44
N GLY A 513 6.43 -6.54 -19.33
CA GLY A 513 5.59 -5.41 -18.96
C GLY A 513 6.40 -4.17 -18.60
N ASN A 514 5.79 -2.98 -18.67
CA ASN A 514 6.44 -1.73 -18.28
C ASN A 514 6.42 -1.55 -16.75
N GLY A 515 7.46 -0.95 -16.19
CA GLY A 515 7.49 -0.49 -14.80
C GLY A 515 7.52 1.03 -14.72
N ILE A 516 6.55 1.62 -14.04
CA ILE A 516 6.39 3.08 -13.90
C ILE A 516 6.38 3.42 -12.41
N GLY A 517 7.37 4.19 -11.93
CA GLY A 517 7.36 4.71 -10.56
C GLY A 517 6.20 5.67 -10.33
N GLY A 518 5.68 5.69 -9.10
CA GLY A 518 4.60 6.56 -8.65
C GLY A 518 5.10 7.88 -8.07
N GLU A 519 4.55 8.29 -6.94
CA GLU A 519 4.92 9.52 -6.21
C GLU A 519 5.36 9.17 -4.79
N ALA A 520 6.55 9.63 -4.37
CA ALA A 520 7.08 9.41 -3.03
C ALA A 520 7.57 10.73 -2.42
N PHE A 521 7.11 11.16 -1.24
CA PHE A 521 7.52 12.47 -0.73
C PHE A 521 7.49 12.69 0.77
N LEU A 522 8.21 13.73 1.19
CA LEU A 522 8.18 14.31 2.53
C LEU A 522 7.73 15.76 2.42
N LEU A 523 6.71 16.17 3.17
CA LEU A 523 6.18 17.53 3.08
C LEU A 523 5.86 18.15 4.45
N THR A 524 6.32 19.39 4.64
CA THR A 524 5.90 20.22 5.79
C THR A 524 5.45 21.60 5.32
N GLN A 525 4.40 22.11 5.95
CA GLN A 525 3.87 23.45 5.71
C GLN A 525 3.28 24.07 6.98
N VAL A 526 3.01 25.38 6.95
CA VAL A 526 2.34 26.13 8.03
C VAL A 526 2.97 25.90 9.41
N GLY A 527 4.30 26.04 9.50
CA GLY A 527 5.04 25.93 10.75
C GLY A 527 5.29 24.50 11.26
N ALA A 528 4.87 23.48 10.52
CA ALA A 528 4.99 22.08 10.95
C ALA A 528 6.43 21.56 10.86
N THR A 529 6.76 20.61 11.74
CA THR A 529 8.12 20.05 11.85
C THR A 529 8.14 18.55 11.62
N LEU A 530 9.01 18.09 10.73
CA LEU A 530 9.28 16.68 10.48
C LEU A 530 10.76 16.39 10.79
N GLN A 531 11.01 15.49 11.74
CA GLN A 531 12.36 15.09 12.13
C GLN A 531 12.55 13.58 11.95
N LEU A 532 13.60 13.20 11.22
CA LEU A 532 13.88 11.82 10.81
C LEU A 532 15.30 11.42 11.21
N GLY A 533 15.45 10.22 11.78
CA GLY A 533 16.75 9.61 12.07
C GLY A 533 17.55 9.39 10.78
N SER A 534 16.96 8.71 9.81
CA SER A 534 17.40 8.69 8.41
C SER A 534 16.19 8.63 7.46
N ALA A 535 16.39 8.85 6.17
CA ALA A 535 15.31 8.80 5.20
C ALA A 535 15.74 8.17 3.85
N GLN A 536 14.79 7.50 3.21
CA GLN A 536 14.83 7.05 1.82
C GLN A 536 13.47 7.30 1.19
N VAL A 537 13.42 8.05 0.09
CA VAL A 537 12.21 8.42 -0.65
C VAL A 537 12.41 8.03 -2.11
N VAL A 538 11.65 7.05 -2.60
CA VAL A 538 11.93 6.40 -3.88
C VAL A 538 10.67 6.11 -4.69
N ALA A 539 10.67 6.55 -5.94
CA ALA A 539 9.66 6.22 -6.94
C ALA A 539 10.35 5.74 -8.24
N SER A 540 10.96 4.56 -8.22
CA SER A 540 11.68 4.02 -9.39
C SER A 540 10.80 3.10 -10.24
N GLY A 541 11.07 3.03 -11.54
CA GLY A 541 10.41 2.12 -12.47
C GLY A 541 11.38 1.12 -13.06
N GLN A 542 11.03 -0.17 -13.05
CA GLN A 542 11.79 -1.23 -13.71
C GLN A 542 10.92 -2.00 -14.69
N GLY A 543 11.31 -2.05 -15.96
CA GLY A 543 10.66 -2.90 -16.95
C GLY A 543 10.91 -4.39 -16.73
N GLY A 544 9.92 -5.21 -17.05
CA GLY A 544 10.00 -6.66 -17.02
C GLY A 544 10.92 -7.18 -18.11
N SER A 545 11.56 -8.33 -17.88
CA SER A 545 12.40 -8.97 -18.91
C SER A 545 11.56 -9.84 -19.85
N GLY A 546 11.91 -9.85 -21.13
CA GLY A 546 11.39 -10.80 -22.12
C GLY A 546 12.39 -11.93 -22.31
N THR A 547 12.03 -13.19 -22.04
CA THR A 547 12.96 -14.33 -22.19
C THR A 547 13.29 -14.62 -23.65
N SER A 548 12.38 -14.32 -24.59
CA SER A 548 12.71 -14.30 -26.01
C SER A 548 11.99 -13.21 -26.84
N ALA A 549 11.79 -12.02 -26.27
CA ALA A 549 11.42 -10.80 -27.00
C ALA A 549 12.02 -9.56 -26.33
N ASP A 550 11.54 -8.38 -26.72
CA ASP A 550 11.97 -7.09 -26.17
C ASP A 550 11.70 -6.98 -24.67
N GLY A 551 12.57 -6.25 -23.98
CA GLY A 551 12.36 -5.93 -22.56
C GLY A 551 11.34 -4.79 -22.41
N GLY A 552 10.58 -4.82 -21.31
CA GLY A 552 9.66 -3.73 -20.97
C GLY A 552 10.40 -2.45 -20.62
N ASN A 553 9.75 -1.29 -20.76
CA ASN A 553 10.34 0.00 -20.39
C ASN A 553 10.28 0.23 -18.88
N GLY A 554 11.31 0.88 -18.33
CA GLY A 554 11.32 1.35 -16.94
C GLY A 554 11.34 2.88 -16.89
N THR A 555 10.34 3.47 -16.24
CA THR A 555 10.19 4.94 -16.09
C THR A 555 10.15 5.30 -14.62
N GLY A 556 11.09 6.12 -14.15
CA GLY A 556 11.04 6.67 -12.80
C GLY A 556 9.86 7.64 -12.62
N GLY A 557 9.31 7.69 -11.42
CA GLY A 557 8.23 8.58 -11.03
C GLY A 557 8.73 9.90 -10.44
N LEU A 558 8.06 10.41 -9.41
CA LEU A 558 8.39 11.65 -8.72
C LEU A 558 8.82 11.36 -7.27
N ALA A 559 10.00 11.82 -6.85
CA ALA A 559 10.42 11.75 -5.46
C ALA A 559 10.91 13.10 -4.90
N TYR A 560 10.25 13.67 -3.88
CA TYR A 560 10.61 15.01 -3.40
C TYR A 560 10.59 15.23 -1.89
N ILE A 561 11.28 16.27 -1.45
CA ILE A 561 11.27 16.80 -0.09
C ILE A 561 10.89 18.27 -0.16
N GLU A 562 9.84 18.67 0.57
CA GLU A 562 9.37 20.06 0.60
C GLU A 562 9.19 20.58 2.04
N ALA A 563 9.73 21.77 2.28
CA ALA A 563 9.37 22.61 3.42
C ALA A 563 8.91 23.98 2.91
N ARG A 564 7.65 24.32 3.16
CA ARG A 564 7.02 25.57 2.72
C ARG A 564 6.52 26.37 3.92
N ASP A 565 6.55 27.69 3.80
CA ASP A 565 6.11 28.66 4.82
C ASP A 565 7.08 28.79 6.00
N SER A 566 7.03 29.96 6.63
CA SER A 566 7.86 30.28 7.78
C SER A 566 7.63 29.32 8.95
N GLY A 567 8.72 28.78 9.48
CA GLY A 567 8.72 27.88 10.64
C GLY A 567 8.53 26.41 10.29
N SER A 568 8.22 26.07 9.04
CA SER A 568 8.18 24.69 8.59
C SER A 568 9.57 24.11 8.40
N SER A 569 9.77 22.86 8.80
CA SER A 569 11.07 22.22 8.69
C SER A 569 11.02 20.73 8.43
N VAL A 570 11.85 20.26 7.49
CA VAL A 570 12.23 18.84 7.35
C VAL A 570 13.68 18.68 7.77
N VAL A 571 13.93 17.80 8.74
CA VAL A 571 15.27 17.52 9.27
C VAL A 571 15.59 16.03 9.17
N ILE A 572 16.62 15.69 8.41
CA ILE A 572 17.11 14.32 8.25
C ILE A 572 18.52 14.26 8.85
N GLN A 573 18.68 13.52 9.95
CA GLN A 573 19.91 13.56 10.73
C GLN A 573 21.05 12.76 10.08
N ASN A 574 20.75 11.55 9.63
CA ASN A 574 21.73 10.60 9.12
C ASN A 574 21.41 10.17 7.70
N SER A 575 22.43 9.80 6.94
CA SER A 575 22.24 9.12 5.67
C SER A 575 21.73 7.70 5.90
N PRO A 576 20.88 7.15 5.01
CA PRO A 576 20.42 5.77 5.11
C PRO A 576 21.62 4.80 5.11
N GLN A 577 21.63 3.88 6.09
CA GLN A 577 22.76 2.96 6.32
C GLN A 577 22.59 1.62 5.58
N THR A 578 21.34 1.23 5.29
CA THR A 578 20.98 -0.01 4.59
C THR A 578 20.38 0.31 3.22
N GLY A 579 20.68 -0.53 2.22
CA GLY A 579 20.13 -0.39 0.88
C GLY A 579 18.94 -1.33 0.71
N ASN A 580 17.79 -0.98 1.27
CA ASN A 580 16.59 -1.82 1.16
C ASN A 580 15.96 -1.73 -0.25
N ASN A 581 16.29 -0.69 -1.02
CA ASN A 581 15.88 -0.55 -2.42
C ASN A 581 17.04 -0.91 -3.38
N ILE A 582 16.82 -1.95 -4.17
CA ILE A 582 17.79 -2.50 -5.15
C ILE A 582 18.18 -1.49 -6.25
N PHE A 583 17.37 -0.46 -6.48
CA PHE A 583 17.56 0.49 -7.58
C PHE A 583 18.46 1.67 -7.24
N THR A 584 18.48 2.07 -5.98
CA THR A 584 19.05 3.37 -5.58
C THR A 584 20.26 3.24 -4.67
N GLN A 585 20.59 2.02 -4.22
CA GLN A 585 21.79 1.74 -3.41
C GLN A 585 21.91 2.71 -2.21
N SER A 586 20.88 2.77 -1.36
CA SER A 586 20.77 3.72 -0.23
C SER A 586 20.74 5.19 -0.64
N ALA A 587 20.05 5.55 -1.73
CA ALA A 587 19.81 6.96 -2.00
C ALA A 587 18.77 7.55 -1.07
N LEU A 588 18.95 8.83 -0.73
CA LEU A 588 17.96 9.61 -0.01
C LEU A 588 16.76 9.89 -0.92
N LEU A 589 17.01 10.38 -2.14
CA LEU A 589 16.00 10.54 -3.19
C LEU A 589 16.33 9.67 -4.38
N GLY A 590 15.32 8.98 -4.92
CA GLY A 590 15.50 8.10 -6.07
C GLY A 590 14.28 8.04 -6.99
N ALA A 591 14.48 8.33 -8.27
CA ALA A 591 13.48 8.11 -9.31
C ALA A 591 14.18 7.52 -10.55
N ASN A 592 14.75 6.32 -10.42
CA ASN A 592 15.47 5.70 -11.52
C ASN A 592 14.49 4.99 -12.47
N GLY A 593 14.77 5.02 -13.76
CA GLY A 593 14.12 4.19 -14.77
C GLY A 593 15.07 3.15 -15.34
N ILE A 594 14.73 1.88 -15.21
CA ILE A 594 15.57 0.75 -15.63
C ILE A 594 14.80 -0.10 -16.63
N GLY A 595 15.25 -0.12 -17.88
CA GLY A 595 14.69 -0.98 -18.91
C GLY A 595 14.92 -2.46 -18.61
N GLY A 596 13.93 -3.28 -18.96
CA GLY A 596 14.03 -4.74 -18.88
C GLY A 596 15.02 -5.29 -19.90
N ASN A 597 15.65 -6.42 -19.59
CA ASN A 597 16.55 -7.07 -20.55
C ASN A 597 15.76 -7.78 -21.66
N SER A 598 16.32 -7.82 -22.86
CA SER A 598 15.81 -8.61 -23.98
C SER A 598 16.67 -9.84 -24.21
N ASN A 599 16.06 -11.02 -24.15
CA ASN A 599 16.74 -12.29 -24.39
C ASN A 599 16.28 -13.00 -25.69
N GLY A 600 15.43 -12.36 -26.53
CA GLY A 600 15.05 -12.81 -27.90
C GLY A 600 14.27 -11.75 -28.71
N GLY A 601 13.55 -12.14 -29.77
CA GLY A 601 12.81 -11.24 -30.66
C GLY A 601 13.71 -10.40 -31.56
N ASP A 602 13.35 -9.13 -31.79
CA ASP A 602 14.25 -8.13 -32.40
C ASP A 602 15.47 -7.86 -31.50
N GLY A 603 15.39 -8.30 -30.23
CA GLY A 603 16.50 -8.27 -29.29
C GLY A 603 16.81 -6.89 -28.80
N ILE A 604 15.79 -6.05 -28.65
CA ILE A 604 15.94 -4.67 -28.19
C ILE A 604 15.65 -4.62 -26.69
N GLY A 605 16.67 -4.25 -25.91
CA GLY A 605 16.49 -4.02 -24.48
C GLY A 605 15.47 -2.90 -24.22
N GLY A 606 14.77 -2.96 -23.10
CA GLY A 606 13.79 -1.94 -22.72
C GLY A 606 14.43 -0.57 -22.52
N THR A 607 13.65 0.50 -22.74
CA THR A 607 14.12 1.87 -22.48
C THR A 607 14.10 2.18 -20.99
N GLY A 608 15.15 2.83 -20.48
CA GLY A 608 15.22 3.32 -19.11
C GLY A 608 15.14 4.84 -19.03
N THR A 609 14.04 5.38 -18.50
CA THR A 609 13.80 6.83 -18.37
C THR A 609 13.81 7.24 -16.91
N GLY A 610 14.79 8.03 -16.47
CA GLY A 610 14.81 8.62 -15.14
C GLY A 610 13.60 9.52 -14.90
N GLY A 611 13.09 9.53 -13.68
CA GLY A 611 11.99 10.37 -13.22
C GLY A 611 12.45 11.72 -12.67
N ALA A 612 11.58 12.37 -11.89
CA ALA A 612 11.85 13.65 -11.26
C ALA A 612 12.27 13.47 -9.80
N ILE A 613 13.29 14.22 -9.35
CA ILE A 613 13.58 14.38 -7.93
C ILE A 613 13.76 15.84 -7.52
N ASP A 614 13.09 16.26 -6.45
CA ASP A 614 13.08 17.67 -6.04
C ASP A 614 13.38 17.86 -4.55
N ILE A 615 14.09 18.95 -4.23
CA ILE A 615 14.22 19.45 -2.86
C ILE A 615 13.83 20.91 -2.85
N LEU A 616 12.76 21.24 -2.14
CA LEU A 616 12.15 22.57 -2.10
C LEU A 616 12.19 23.14 -0.69
N ALA A 617 12.75 24.34 -0.55
CA ALA A 617 12.72 25.14 0.68
C ALA A 617 12.18 26.53 0.35
N THR A 618 10.87 26.73 0.50
CA THR A 618 10.16 27.90 -0.04
C THR A 618 9.49 28.74 1.05
N SER A 619 9.35 30.05 0.81
CA SER A 619 8.59 30.98 1.66
C SER A 619 8.97 30.97 3.15
N GLY A 620 10.26 30.77 3.46
CA GLY A 620 10.78 30.69 4.83
C GLY A 620 10.84 29.28 5.43
N GLY A 621 10.49 28.24 4.68
CA GLY A 621 10.67 26.84 5.06
C GLY A 621 12.14 26.42 5.09
N SER A 622 12.46 25.38 5.87
CA SER A 622 13.83 24.88 6.07
C SER A 622 13.96 23.39 5.78
N VAL A 623 14.94 23.02 4.96
CA VAL A 623 15.32 21.61 4.74
C VAL A 623 16.74 21.39 5.24
N THR A 624 16.92 20.45 6.17
CA THR A 624 18.23 20.02 6.67
C THR A 624 18.48 18.57 6.29
N LEU A 625 19.51 18.35 5.48
CA LEU A 625 19.97 17.04 5.03
C LEU A 625 21.16 16.57 5.87
N PRO A 626 21.52 15.27 5.83
CA PRO A 626 22.62 14.74 6.62
C PRO A 626 23.95 15.47 6.38
N ALA A 627 24.65 15.79 7.46
CA ALA A 627 25.95 16.49 7.39
C ALA A 627 27.08 15.61 6.84
N ILE A 628 26.96 14.28 7.01
CA ILE A 628 27.87 13.27 6.46
C ILE A 628 27.08 12.33 5.56
N GLY A 629 27.71 11.93 4.46
CA GLY A 629 27.17 10.89 3.59
C GLY A 629 27.16 9.52 4.30
N GLY A 630 26.40 8.57 3.73
CA GLY A 630 26.36 7.19 4.23
C GLY A 630 27.68 6.45 4.00
N PRO A 631 27.69 5.11 3.98
CA PRO A 631 28.90 4.31 3.75
C PRO A 631 29.70 4.69 2.49
N SER A 632 29.03 5.31 1.51
CA SER A 632 29.64 5.79 0.26
C SER A 632 30.29 7.18 0.34
N GLY A 633 30.21 7.86 1.49
CA GLY A 633 30.74 9.21 1.69
C GLY A 633 29.86 10.35 1.17
N PHE A 634 28.72 10.05 0.51
CA PHE A 634 27.79 11.05 -0.05
C PHE A 634 26.32 10.76 0.31
N VAL A 635 25.51 11.81 0.37
CA VAL A 635 24.04 11.74 0.30
C VAL A 635 23.66 11.65 -1.17
N ARG A 636 22.99 10.58 -1.60
CA ARG A 636 22.70 10.35 -3.02
C ARG A 636 21.31 10.84 -3.40
N LEU A 637 21.23 11.57 -4.51
CA LEU A 637 20.00 12.06 -5.14
C LEU A 637 20.05 11.61 -6.61
N LEU A 638 19.26 10.60 -6.97
CA LEU A 638 19.40 9.87 -8.23
C LEU A 638 18.10 9.88 -9.05
N GLY A 639 18.12 10.49 -10.24
CA GLY A 639 17.06 10.39 -11.25
C GLY A 639 17.66 9.87 -12.55
N ARG A 640 18.10 8.61 -12.56
CA ARG A 640 18.90 8.04 -13.65
C ARG A 640 18.08 7.17 -14.61
N GLY A 641 18.47 7.17 -15.87
CA GLY A 641 18.00 6.20 -16.86
C GLY A 641 19.02 5.09 -17.10
N GLN A 642 18.58 3.84 -17.16
CA GLN A 642 19.43 2.69 -17.52
C GLN A 642 18.70 1.82 -18.55
N GLY A 643 19.23 1.73 -19.76
CA GLY A 643 18.66 0.89 -20.80
C GLY A 643 18.89 -0.59 -20.50
N GLY A 644 17.92 -1.43 -20.88
CA GLY A 644 18.01 -2.88 -20.73
C GLY A 644 19.11 -3.49 -21.60
N ALA A 645 19.75 -4.55 -21.12
CA ALA A 645 20.74 -5.28 -21.91
C ALA A 645 20.07 -6.14 -22.99
N SER A 646 20.85 -6.54 -24.00
CA SER A 646 20.42 -7.52 -25.01
C SER A 646 21.37 -8.70 -25.10
N SER A 647 20.85 -9.90 -25.30
CA SER A 647 21.63 -11.12 -25.54
C SER A 647 21.39 -11.75 -26.92
N VAL A 648 20.75 -11.04 -27.85
CA VAL A 648 20.21 -11.60 -29.10
C VAL A 648 21.06 -11.22 -30.31
N GLU A 649 21.38 -12.19 -31.16
CA GLU A 649 22.13 -11.95 -32.41
C GLU A 649 21.41 -10.94 -33.31
N GLY A 650 22.10 -9.86 -33.69
CA GLY A 650 21.54 -8.76 -34.48
C GLY A 650 20.76 -7.73 -33.66
N GLY A 651 20.60 -7.94 -32.34
CA GLY A 651 19.85 -7.06 -31.44
C GLY A 651 20.59 -5.80 -31.01
N ALA A 652 19.95 -5.03 -30.13
CA ALA A 652 20.48 -3.80 -29.58
C ALA A 652 20.17 -3.64 -28.07
N GLY A 653 21.09 -3.03 -27.32
CA GLY A 653 20.76 -2.56 -25.98
C GLY A 653 19.69 -1.47 -26.00
N GLY A 654 18.91 -1.38 -24.93
CA GLY A 654 17.85 -0.39 -24.79
C GLY A 654 18.37 1.04 -24.67
N THR A 655 17.57 2.00 -25.06
CA THR A 655 17.92 3.42 -24.90
C THR A 655 17.78 3.87 -23.44
N ALA A 656 18.46 4.94 -23.06
CA ALA A 656 18.34 5.53 -21.74
C ALA A 656 18.21 7.06 -21.78
N LEU A 657 17.32 7.59 -20.96
CA LEU A 657 17.13 9.03 -20.76
C LEU A 657 17.29 9.37 -19.28
N GLY A 658 18.10 10.38 -18.97
CA GLY A 658 18.27 10.88 -17.61
C GLY A 658 17.04 11.66 -17.18
N GLY A 659 16.75 11.66 -15.89
CA GLY A 659 15.60 12.33 -15.32
C GLY A 659 15.78 13.83 -15.16
N ILE A 660 14.89 14.42 -14.37
CA ILE A 660 14.96 15.83 -13.99
C ILE A 660 15.26 15.87 -12.50
N GLY A 661 16.09 16.81 -12.06
CA GLY A 661 15.96 17.20 -10.67
C GLY A 661 16.31 18.62 -10.37
N THR A 662 15.67 19.05 -9.29
CA THR A 662 15.65 20.43 -8.87
C THR A 662 16.05 20.51 -7.40
N ILE A 663 16.92 21.45 -7.09
CA ILE A 663 17.05 21.98 -5.74
C ILE A 663 16.60 23.43 -5.84
N ASP A 664 15.48 23.77 -5.23
CA ASP A 664 14.92 25.13 -5.23
C ASP A 664 14.86 25.70 -3.81
N VAL A 665 15.53 26.82 -3.61
CA VAL A 665 15.61 27.53 -2.34
C VAL A 665 15.10 28.95 -2.56
N ASP A 666 13.78 29.14 -2.43
CA ASP A 666 13.07 30.39 -2.69
C ASP A 666 12.63 31.07 -1.38
N GLY A 667 13.44 32.00 -0.89
CA GLY A 667 13.20 32.66 0.41
C GLY A 667 13.27 31.74 1.64
N GLY A 668 13.60 30.45 1.45
CA GLY A 668 13.81 29.46 2.51
C GLY A 668 15.28 29.18 2.81
N THR A 669 15.55 28.08 3.51
CA THR A 669 16.92 27.64 3.83
C THR A 669 17.10 26.15 3.51
N LEU A 670 18.20 25.81 2.84
CA LEU A 670 18.63 24.43 2.66
C LEU A 670 20.05 24.26 3.19
N VAL A 671 20.25 23.30 4.10
CA VAL A 671 21.56 22.91 4.60
C VAL A 671 21.78 21.43 4.34
N GLY A 672 22.91 21.06 3.75
CA GLY A 672 23.26 19.66 3.54
C GLY A 672 24.76 19.42 3.53
N GLY A 673 25.15 18.16 3.76
CA GLY A 673 26.53 17.72 3.61
C GLY A 673 26.95 17.53 2.15
N PRO A 674 27.75 16.49 1.84
CA PRO A 674 28.17 16.17 0.48
C PRO A 674 27.08 15.45 -0.31
N LEU A 675 26.56 16.12 -1.34
CA LEU A 675 25.47 15.66 -2.19
C LEU A 675 25.99 15.10 -3.53
N LEU A 676 25.61 13.85 -3.84
CA LEU A 676 25.79 13.22 -5.15
C LEU A 676 24.49 13.37 -5.95
N PHE A 677 24.35 14.48 -6.69
CA PHE A 677 23.13 14.83 -7.42
C PHE A 677 23.25 14.53 -8.92
N SER A 678 22.56 13.49 -9.40
CA SER A 678 22.87 12.87 -10.70
C SER A 678 21.63 12.51 -11.54
N MET A 679 21.53 13.12 -12.73
CA MET A 679 20.57 12.80 -13.80
C MET A 679 21.28 12.18 -15.01
N PHE A 680 22.00 11.09 -14.72
CA PHE A 680 22.81 10.40 -15.71
C PHE A 680 22.02 9.29 -16.41
N ALA A 681 22.30 9.08 -17.69
CA ALA A 681 21.73 8.01 -18.48
C ALA A 681 22.80 7.04 -18.96
N GLN A 682 22.52 5.75 -18.92
CA GLN A 682 23.39 4.72 -19.47
C GLN A 682 22.59 3.81 -20.40
N GLY A 683 22.93 3.84 -21.70
CA GLY A 683 22.35 2.92 -22.67
C GLY A 683 22.68 1.46 -22.37
N GLY A 684 21.76 0.58 -22.75
CA GLY A 684 21.88 -0.86 -22.58
C GLY A 684 23.08 -1.43 -23.34
N SER A 685 23.75 -2.40 -22.74
CA SER A 685 24.93 -3.04 -23.35
C SER A 685 24.62 -4.47 -23.80
N SER A 686 25.48 -5.03 -24.64
CA SER A 686 25.48 -6.45 -24.93
C SER A 686 25.74 -7.28 -23.67
N ALA A 687 24.87 -8.26 -23.44
CA ALA A 687 25.03 -9.31 -22.44
C ALA A 687 25.72 -10.56 -23.01
N SER A 688 25.98 -10.61 -24.33
CA SER A 688 26.59 -11.76 -25.02
C SER A 688 27.83 -11.32 -25.81
N PRO A 689 29.06 -11.59 -25.33
CA PRO A 689 30.28 -11.09 -25.97
C PRO A 689 30.55 -11.70 -27.36
N THR A 690 29.90 -12.82 -27.68
CA THR A 690 30.06 -13.53 -28.96
C THR A 690 29.01 -13.18 -30.01
N ALA A 691 27.93 -12.49 -29.62
CA ALA A 691 26.86 -12.10 -30.53
C ALA A 691 27.12 -10.72 -31.16
N ASN A 692 26.55 -10.47 -32.32
CA ASN A 692 26.59 -9.19 -33.02
C ASN A 692 25.49 -8.27 -32.48
N ILE A 693 25.78 -7.53 -31.41
CA ILE A 693 24.79 -6.73 -30.67
C ILE A 693 25.27 -5.28 -30.63
N SER A 694 24.40 -4.35 -31.02
CA SER A 694 24.69 -2.92 -30.91
C SER A 694 24.39 -2.40 -29.50
N GLY A 695 25.16 -1.42 -29.02
CA GLY A 695 24.87 -0.74 -27.77
C GLY A 695 23.70 0.24 -27.91
N GLY A 696 22.92 0.42 -26.85
CA GLY A 696 21.85 1.41 -26.78
C GLY A 696 22.37 2.84 -26.56
N ALA A 697 21.64 3.84 -27.04
CA ALA A 697 22.00 5.25 -26.81
C ALA A 697 21.70 5.71 -25.38
N GLY A 698 22.52 6.61 -24.84
CA GLY A 698 22.29 7.28 -23.56
C GLY A 698 22.18 8.80 -23.73
N SER A 699 21.13 9.40 -23.19
CA SER A 699 20.89 10.85 -23.21
C SER A 699 20.77 11.42 -21.80
N GLY A 700 21.65 12.33 -21.43
CA GLY A 700 21.62 12.97 -20.12
C GLY A 700 20.34 13.75 -19.84
N GLY A 701 19.97 13.83 -18.57
CA GLY A 701 18.81 14.57 -18.10
C GLY A 701 19.11 16.02 -17.70
N GLU A 702 18.28 16.59 -16.85
CA GLU A 702 18.38 17.99 -16.42
C GLU A 702 18.59 18.11 -14.92
N ARG A 703 19.57 18.92 -14.51
CA ARG A 703 19.92 19.19 -13.11
C ARG A 703 19.89 20.69 -12.88
N TYR A 704 18.96 21.15 -12.06
CA TYR A 704 18.81 22.56 -11.67
C TYR A 704 19.10 22.75 -10.19
N ILE A 705 19.88 23.77 -9.88
CA ILE A 705 20.05 24.28 -8.51
C ILE A 705 19.71 25.76 -8.58
N VAL A 706 18.61 26.17 -7.94
CA VAL A 706 18.08 27.52 -7.96
C VAL A 706 18.03 28.05 -6.53
N VAL A 707 18.60 29.23 -6.32
CA VAL A 707 18.64 29.90 -5.01
C VAL A 707 18.18 31.34 -5.22
N GLN A 708 16.98 31.68 -4.74
CA GLN A 708 16.33 32.93 -5.12
C GLN A 708 15.58 33.64 -3.98
N ASN A 709 15.25 34.90 -4.22
CA ASN A 709 14.41 35.75 -3.35
C ASN A 709 14.81 35.73 -1.85
N GLY A 710 16.11 35.84 -1.57
CA GLY A 710 16.64 35.80 -0.20
C GLY A 710 16.87 34.40 0.36
N GLY A 711 16.63 33.35 -0.43
CA GLY A 711 16.90 31.97 -0.05
C GLY A 711 18.39 31.72 0.22
N THR A 712 18.67 30.77 1.12
CA THR A 712 20.04 30.40 1.51
C THR A 712 20.31 28.91 1.34
N LEU A 713 21.23 28.56 0.45
CA LEU A 713 21.74 27.21 0.24
C LEU A 713 23.11 27.06 0.90
N THR A 714 23.33 25.99 1.67
CA THR A 714 24.67 25.60 2.17
C THR A 714 24.89 24.12 1.94
N ALA A 715 25.72 23.76 0.96
CA ALA A 715 25.95 22.37 0.59
C ALA A 715 27.28 22.18 -0.16
N SER A 716 27.69 20.93 -0.38
CA SER A 716 28.77 20.59 -1.30
C SER A 716 28.28 19.61 -2.36
N PHE A 717 28.78 19.78 -3.59
CA PHE A 717 28.45 18.90 -4.73
C PHE A 717 29.71 18.23 -5.28
N PRO A 718 30.38 17.37 -4.50
CA PRO A 718 31.67 16.78 -4.88
C PRO A 718 31.56 15.81 -6.06
N GLY A 719 30.34 15.42 -6.45
CA GLY A 719 30.05 14.58 -7.59
C GLY A 719 28.58 14.68 -8.00
N GLY A 720 28.18 13.76 -8.87
CA GLY A 720 26.86 13.82 -9.49
C GLY A 720 26.93 14.74 -10.71
N ILE A 721 26.56 14.18 -11.85
CA ILE A 721 26.63 14.85 -13.14
C ILE A 721 25.35 14.56 -13.91
N VAL A 722 25.11 15.38 -14.90
CA VAL A 722 24.23 15.04 -16.01
C VAL A 722 25.05 14.48 -17.15
N GLY A 723 24.41 13.70 -18.01
CA GLY A 723 25.03 13.20 -19.21
C GLY A 723 24.63 11.78 -19.56
N GLY A 724 25.06 11.36 -20.74
CA GLY A 724 24.72 10.09 -21.35
C GLY A 724 25.96 9.28 -21.67
N ALA A 725 25.99 8.03 -21.22
CA ALA A 725 26.89 7.01 -21.74
C ALA A 725 26.12 6.09 -22.67
N GLY A 726 26.60 5.93 -23.90
CA GLY A 726 26.14 4.87 -24.78
C GLY A 726 26.57 3.49 -24.26
N GLY A 727 25.75 2.49 -24.53
CA GLY A 727 26.03 1.11 -24.16
C GLY A 727 27.09 0.47 -25.04
N ASN A 728 27.73 -0.58 -24.54
CA ASN A 728 28.75 -1.31 -25.30
C ASN A 728 28.10 -2.34 -26.23
N GLY A 729 28.51 -2.35 -27.50
CA GLY A 729 28.23 -3.42 -28.45
C GLY A 729 29.25 -4.57 -28.37
N SER A 730 28.94 -5.67 -29.06
CA SER A 730 29.77 -6.88 -29.19
C SER A 730 29.73 -7.46 -30.61
N GLY A 731 30.63 -8.38 -30.93
CA GLY A 731 30.68 -9.01 -32.26
C GLY A 731 30.95 -7.98 -33.35
N THR A 732 30.01 -7.81 -34.29
CA THR A 732 30.00 -6.76 -35.33
C THR A 732 29.19 -5.52 -34.96
N GLY A 733 28.53 -5.50 -33.80
CA GLY A 733 27.71 -4.37 -33.35
C GLY A 733 28.54 -3.14 -32.98
N SER A 734 27.95 -1.96 -33.19
CA SER A 734 28.55 -0.68 -32.79
C SER A 734 28.27 -0.37 -31.32
N GLY A 735 29.09 0.50 -30.73
CA GLY A 735 28.73 1.14 -29.46
C GLY A 735 27.56 2.10 -29.65
N GLY A 736 26.78 2.32 -28.60
CA GLY A 736 25.72 3.32 -28.60
C GLY A 736 26.26 4.74 -28.44
N ASP A 737 25.50 5.73 -28.88
CA ASP A 737 25.87 7.14 -28.73
C ASP A 737 25.58 7.66 -27.32
N GLY A 738 26.42 8.56 -26.83
CA GLY A 738 26.23 9.32 -25.60
C GLY A 738 25.93 10.79 -25.89
N SER A 739 24.91 11.35 -25.25
CA SER A 739 24.56 12.77 -25.39
C SER A 739 24.38 13.47 -24.04
N GLY A 740 24.76 14.74 -24.01
CA GLY A 740 24.77 15.58 -22.83
C GLY A 740 23.42 16.09 -22.38
N GLY A 741 23.28 16.18 -21.05
CA GLY A 741 22.18 16.87 -20.39
C GLY A 741 22.49 18.33 -20.09
N ILE A 742 21.65 18.92 -19.23
CA ILE A 742 21.77 20.31 -18.76
C ILE A 742 22.09 20.30 -17.27
N ALA A 743 23.17 20.96 -16.86
CA ALA A 743 23.48 21.24 -15.46
C ALA A 743 23.49 22.76 -15.25
N SER A 744 22.58 23.29 -14.43
CA SER A 744 22.47 24.72 -14.13
C SER A 744 22.60 24.99 -12.64
N LEU A 745 23.35 26.04 -12.29
CA LEU A 745 23.33 26.69 -10.99
C LEU A 745 22.93 28.14 -11.17
N GLU A 746 21.81 28.55 -10.56
CA GLU A 746 21.24 29.88 -10.66
C GLU A 746 21.07 30.49 -9.27
N VAL A 747 21.64 31.69 -9.07
CA VAL A 747 21.56 32.41 -7.79
C VAL A 747 21.03 33.81 -8.04
N ILE A 748 19.74 34.04 -7.73
CA ILE A 748 18.99 35.24 -8.12
C ILE A 748 18.48 35.96 -6.87
N GLY A 749 19.26 36.91 -6.37
CA GLY A 749 18.93 37.60 -5.11
C GLY A 749 18.95 36.70 -3.86
N GLY A 750 19.54 35.51 -3.93
CA GLY A 750 19.77 34.58 -2.82
C GLY A 750 21.26 34.40 -2.50
N THR A 751 21.59 33.48 -1.57
CA THR A 751 22.97 33.16 -1.18
C THR A 751 23.25 31.65 -1.28
N ALA A 752 24.24 31.26 -2.08
CA ALA A 752 24.73 29.89 -2.17
C ALA A 752 26.12 29.76 -1.54
N ASN A 753 26.22 29.03 -0.43
CA ASN A 753 27.46 28.68 0.25
C ASN A 753 27.90 27.29 -0.19
N LEU A 754 28.80 27.25 -1.17
CA LEU A 754 29.37 26.02 -1.73
C LEU A 754 30.59 25.61 -0.90
N VAL A 755 30.45 24.58 -0.09
CA VAL A 755 31.51 24.07 0.79
C VAL A 755 32.36 23.05 0.04
N GLY A 756 33.67 23.03 0.25
CA GLY A 756 34.53 21.99 -0.34
C GLY A 756 34.62 22.09 -1.86
N ARG A 757 34.39 20.96 -2.53
CA ARG A 757 34.28 20.86 -3.99
C ARG A 757 32.81 20.85 -4.40
N SER A 758 32.48 21.70 -5.37
CA SER A 758 31.18 21.70 -6.05
C SER A 758 31.35 21.61 -7.57
N ILE A 759 30.70 20.62 -8.18
CA ILE A 759 30.77 20.30 -9.60
C ILE A 759 29.42 20.56 -10.26
N ILE A 760 29.40 21.47 -11.23
CA ILE A 760 28.30 21.74 -12.16
C ILE A 760 28.76 21.32 -13.55
N ALA A 761 28.54 20.04 -13.90
CA ALA A 761 29.10 19.50 -15.12
C ALA A 761 28.19 18.51 -15.85
N ALA A 762 28.39 18.46 -17.16
CA ALA A 762 27.80 17.48 -18.07
C ALA A 762 28.90 16.61 -18.70
N GLN A 763 28.89 15.29 -18.45
CA GLN A 763 29.89 14.38 -19.00
C GLN A 763 29.24 13.26 -19.81
N ASN A 764 29.76 13.00 -21.02
CA ASN A 764 29.17 12.03 -21.93
C ASN A 764 30.23 11.08 -22.46
N GLY A 765 29.81 9.85 -22.75
CA GLY A 765 30.66 8.80 -23.27
C GLY A 765 29.97 8.04 -24.40
N GLY A 766 30.68 7.82 -25.51
CA GLY A 766 30.26 6.85 -26.50
C GLY A 766 30.55 5.43 -26.01
N GLY A 767 29.69 4.49 -26.37
CA GLY A 767 29.88 3.08 -26.08
C GLY A 767 31.00 2.45 -26.90
N GLN A 768 31.57 1.36 -26.40
CA GLN A 768 32.54 0.56 -27.15
C GLN A 768 31.84 -0.33 -28.18
N GLY A 769 32.48 -0.63 -29.31
CA GLY A 769 31.96 -1.59 -30.30
C GLY A 769 32.90 -1.77 -31.48
N VAL A 770 32.45 -2.42 -32.57
CA VAL A 770 33.25 -2.44 -33.82
C VAL A 770 33.51 -1.04 -34.29
N ASN A 771 32.46 -0.23 -34.38
CA ASN A 771 32.59 1.21 -34.39
C ASN A 771 32.26 1.71 -32.97
N GLY A 772 33.07 2.61 -32.43
CA GLY A 772 32.74 3.27 -31.18
C GLY A 772 31.57 4.24 -31.38
N GLY A 773 30.71 4.39 -30.38
CA GLY A 773 29.61 5.36 -30.43
C GLY A 773 30.11 6.80 -30.28
N ASP A 774 29.34 7.76 -30.82
CA ASP A 774 29.67 9.18 -30.72
C ASP A 774 29.36 9.73 -29.32
N ALA A 775 30.01 10.83 -28.95
CA ALA A 775 29.74 11.57 -27.72
C ALA A 775 29.50 13.05 -28.00
N ILE A 776 28.29 13.53 -27.73
CA ILE A 776 27.90 14.96 -27.83
C ILE A 776 27.93 15.57 -26.43
N GLY A 777 28.69 16.66 -26.25
CA GLY A 777 28.76 17.43 -25.00
C GLY A 777 27.40 17.98 -24.56
N GLY A 778 27.26 18.29 -23.28
CA GLY A 778 26.05 18.91 -22.71
C GLY A 778 26.26 20.38 -22.34
N LEU A 779 25.25 20.95 -21.69
CA LEU A 779 25.29 22.33 -21.21
C LEU A 779 25.64 22.34 -19.71
N ALA A 780 26.64 23.13 -19.34
CA ALA A 780 26.92 23.50 -17.95
C ALA A 780 26.78 25.03 -17.83
N ASN A 781 25.80 25.46 -17.05
CA ASN A 781 25.40 26.85 -16.89
C ASN A 781 25.58 27.33 -15.45
N LEU A 782 26.02 28.59 -15.30
CA LEU A 782 26.17 29.27 -14.03
C LEU A 782 25.65 30.70 -14.18
N VAL A 783 24.61 31.04 -13.43
CA VAL A 783 23.98 32.36 -13.45
C VAL A 783 23.98 32.94 -12.04
N VAL A 784 24.41 34.21 -11.93
CA VAL A 784 24.33 34.99 -10.70
C VAL A 784 23.75 36.35 -11.07
N ASP A 785 22.57 36.67 -10.54
CA ASP A 785 21.82 37.88 -10.89
C ASP A 785 21.05 38.43 -9.68
N GLY A 786 20.44 39.61 -9.81
CA GLY A 786 19.50 40.16 -8.83
C GLY A 786 20.10 40.43 -7.44
N GLY A 787 21.43 40.59 -7.35
CA GLY A 787 22.15 40.68 -6.08
C GLY A 787 22.49 39.35 -5.42
N GLY A 788 22.41 38.24 -6.16
CA GLY A 788 22.79 36.90 -5.70
C GLY A 788 24.27 36.80 -5.32
N VAL A 789 24.58 35.93 -4.35
CA VAL A 789 25.93 35.73 -3.82
C VAL A 789 26.31 34.25 -3.84
N ILE A 790 27.47 33.92 -4.43
CA ILE A 790 28.09 32.60 -4.31
C ILE A 790 29.34 32.70 -3.44
N ASN A 791 29.34 32.00 -2.31
CA ASN A 791 30.50 31.84 -1.44
C ASN A 791 31.13 30.47 -1.67
N ILE A 792 32.41 30.43 -2.04
CA ILE A 792 33.18 29.17 -2.13
C ILE A 792 33.96 29.03 -0.83
N VAL A 793 33.51 28.11 0.02
CA VAL A 793 33.98 27.96 1.41
C VAL A 793 34.84 26.71 1.51
N ALA A 794 35.98 26.82 2.21
CA ALA A 794 36.84 25.68 2.44
C ALA A 794 36.16 24.61 3.30
N ASP A 795 36.29 23.33 2.93
CA ASP A 795 35.91 22.21 3.79
C ASP A 795 36.94 21.99 4.93
N ALA A 796 36.72 20.95 5.74
CA ALA A 796 37.62 20.57 6.83
C ALA A 796 39.04 20.21 6.36
N ASN A 797 39.24 19.91 5.07
CA ASN A 797 40.54 19.61 4.47
C ASN A 797 41.18 20.85 3.81
N GLY A 798 40.53 22.01 3.87
CA GLY A 798 40.98 23.24 3.23
C GLY A 798 40.68 23.33 1.74
N LEU A 799 39.89 22.41 1.17
CA LEU A 799 39.51 22.44 -0.25
C LEU A 799 38.37 23.43 -0.47
N ALA A 800 38.52 24.34 -1.43
CA ALA A 800 37.50 25.30 -1.84
C ALA A 800 37.52 25.40 -3.37
N GLU A 801 36.61 24.72 -4.05
CA GLU A 801 36.62 24.55 -5.51
C GLU A 801 35.20 24.56 -6.11
N LEU A 802 35.00 25.38 -7.14
CA LEU A 802 33.83 25.33 -8.02
C LEU A 802 34.29 24.95 -9.43
N LEU A 803 33.83 23.81 -9.92
CA LEU A 803 34.11 23.33 -11.27
C LEU A 803 32.85 23.44 -12.12
N VAL A 804 32.95 24.18 -13.23
CA VAL A 804 31.88 24.28 -14.24
C VAL A 804 32.44 23.82 -15.58
N GLY A 805 31.81 22.84 -16.23
CA GLY A 805 32.29 22.40 -17.54
C GLY A 805 31.49 21.27 -18.17
N SER A 806 31.73 21.04 -19.46
CA SER A 806 31.21 19.86 -20.15
C SER A 806 32.35 19.12 -20.87
N SER A 807 32.26 17.80 -20.90
CA SER A 807 33.19 16.92 -21.61
C SER A 807 32.44 15.81 -22.36
N GLY A 808 32.95 15.43 -23.52
CA GLY A 808 32.53 14.24 -24.26
C GLY A 808 33.73 13.36 -24.58
N LEU A 809 33.58 12.05 -24.44
CA LEU A 809 34.58 11.05 -24.81
C LEU A 809 33.95 10.07 -25.80
N GLY A 810 34.39 10.08 -27.06
CA GLY A 810 33.92 9.11 -28.06
C GLY A 810 34.30 7.67 -27.68
N GLY A 811 33.51 6.71 -28.13
CA GLY A 811 33.75 5.29 -27.92
C GLY A 811 35.01 4.82 -28.65
N ALA A 812 35.78 3.94 -28.03
CA ALA A 812 36.83 3.17 -28.68
C ALA A 812 36.23 2.10 -29.62
N ALA A 813 36.85 1.97 -30.79
CA ALA A 813 36.60 0.86 -31.68
C ALA A 813 37.47 -0.34 -31.33
N THR A 814 36.90 -1.54 -31.44
CA THR A 814 37.65 -2.80 -31.34
C THR A 814 38.35 -3.15 -32.66
N THR A 815 37.70 -2.88 -33.80
CA THR A 815 38.23 -3.19 -35.14
C THR A 815 37.91 -2.15 -36.23
N GLY A 816 36.93 -1.26 -36.01
CA GLY A 816 36.50 -0.19 -36.93
C GLY A 816 36.95 1.22 -36.54
N VAL A 817 36.07 2.22 -36.68
CA VAL A 817 36.40 3.64 -36.40
C VAL A 817 35.92 4.02 -34.98
N GLY A 818 36.78 4.69 -34.20
CA GLY A 818 36.37 5.25 -32.91
C GLY A 818 35.33 6.36 -33.08
N GLY A 819 34.49 6.58 -32.07
CA GLY A 819 33.45 7.58 -32.11
C GLY A 819 33.96 9.02 -31.99
N ASP A 820 33.22 9.96 -32.57
CA ASP A 820 33.51 11.39 -32.49
C ASP A 820 33.23 11.93 -31.08
N ALA A 821 34.06 12.86 -30.61
CA ALA A 821 33.77 13.68 -29.43
C ALA A 821 33.47 15.12 -29.87
N ARG A 822 32.21 15.57 -29.72
CA ARG A 822 31.78 16.93 -30.13
C ARG A 822 31.46 17.77 -28.90
N PRO A 823 32.23 18.82 -28.57
CA PRO A 823 31.87 19.73 -27.49
C PRO A 823 30.68 20.60 -27.90
N GLN A 824 29.73 20.82 -26.98
CA GLN A 824 28.70 21.84 -27.17
C GLN A 824 29.28 23.22 -26.82
N ARG A 825 29.09 24.19 -27.71
CA ARG A 825 29.72 25.52 -27.61
C ARG A 825 29.13 26.31 -26.44
N TRP A 826 29.98 26.69 -25.48
CA TRP A 826 29.64 27.58 -24.37
C TRP A 826 29.15 28.94 -24.90
N LEU A 827 27.89 29.28 -24.62
CA LEU A 827 27.31 30.61 -24.89
C LEU A 827 27.22 31.34 -23.55
N ALA A 828 28.29 32.00 -23.16
CA ALA A 828 28.20 33.00 -22.10
C ALA A 828 27.36 34.17 -22.62
N ALA A 829 26.10 34.28 -22.17
CA ALA A 829 25.35 35.52 -22.35
C ALA A 829 26.06 36.60 -21.51
N PRO A 830 26.41 37.77 -22.08
CA PRO A 830 26.96 38.86 -21.29
C PRO A 830 25.91 39.33 -20.30
N ALA A 831 26.30 39.46 -19.02
CA ALA A 831 25.47 40.06 -18.00
C ALA A 831 24.93 41.43 -18.49
N PRO A 832 23.63 41.74 -18.33
CA PRO A 832 23.20 43.12 -18.39
C PRO A 832 23.81 43.85 -17.19
N THR A 833 24.63 44.86 -17.48
CA THR A 833 25.34 45.70 -16.50
C THR A 833 24.41 46.46 -15.58
#